data_AF-A0A5J4X0R9-F1
#
_entry.id   AF-A0A5J4X0R9-F1
#
_cell.length_a   1.000
_cell.length_b   1.000
_cell.length_c   1.000
_cell.angle_alpha   90.00
_cell.angle_beta   90.00
_cell.angle_gamma   90.00
#
_symmetry.space_group_name_H-M   'P 1'
#
loop_
_entity.id
_entity.type
_entity.pdbx_description
1 polymer ?
#
loop_
_entity_poly.entity_id
_entity_poly.type
_entity_poly.pdbx_seq_one_letter_code
_entity_poly.pdbx_strand_id
1 'polypeptide(L)'
;MPYLDKHVKQHSVHYIDSDYKICFFIAISYRIRGEIDKKVDHHSVITFAKQLFAYFYKIKGKYYLFEYLYNNAAKKDQSLNKYLQDYQGFNISTEMTKFTDTFNLVVNIYTYHEGLEGKTGQYRLFNSYGELNNESMTLDLLLISDGTEQHAMYLSNVEKLTGVLICPYCHDYVTILSNTNKRANEYFSTHVEKCKQSTHEPSILLHDVPMPICPALLNHPTVEYLMAYGIMNQFKAQRGFITNDFETLSDQVMKNITDQTTLLSQLSKLSIASTEVFPNQDKSYELNKRCYTLFDEQANDYQDQLENYGLPSNSSLVHLWLAQTFESAEQIYQCMKYDDENIPFDKCVKVLGWNSSRFDIALLWDALDCELWTMGVPIGDLNNTKSITVTNKKSHMKLQFIDAENLFGPMTLKACVKDQGDKTEHKDVFPYEIINSKNWNEVLMKTEPFEYEDFKSQLKGGCSIIKDEYDQYLIDFKRFTNRLEYLKYYNINYTEIMVKPLMNLIDTFEQFNIDVLPYISIASCAYATKHYSTYFPSKFNLESDKQTYYSDFDINADYSNPNPNAKPFILTAGYWKNKSYHYKQQDYKAGRETEKSVTADDYDYYKKLFEASVCSICSAKFTYYNPPSLDRQDNELPHTKENCLPVCVSCNIAHANRDPKIASLHIKMRQYAIKHNLPMTFSDERIYKLLRECITGGLAAEFHRENVASKTHINELTYDEQSNKVISQDNENEVTHVFALDGNSLYPSSYSSVKNENIPYTDHRMYMAGRSRFYSEKPYVIKNCIDQRKEIFVAKVKSYFPKSEYNNLLPLPPNLQKH
;
A
#
# COMPACT_ATOMS: atom_id res chain seq x y z
N MET A 1 -8.01 36.10 7.02
CA MET A 1 -8.41 35.25 5.87
C MET A 1 -9.78 34.63 6.13
N PRO A 2 -10.83 34.96 5.35
CA PRO A 2 -12.21 34.51 5.60
C PRO A 2 -12.40 32.99 5.69
N TYR A 3 -11.59 32.22 4.94
CA TYR A 3 -11.63 30.76 4.93
C TYR A 3 -11.08 30.11 6.22
N LEU A 4 -10.19 30.80 6.94
CA LEU A 4 -9.60 30.32 8.18
C LEU A 4 -10.50 30.54 9.40
N ASP A 5 -11.35 31.57 9.34
CA ASP A 5 -12.18 32.04 10.46
C ASP A 5 -13.15 30.97 10.99
N LYS A 6 -13.68 30.11 10.10
CA LYS A 6 -14.50 28.95 10.47
C LYS A 6 -13.74 27.96 11.34
N HIS A 7 -12.49 27.64 10.96
CA HIS A 7 -11.67 26.64 11.65
C HIS A 7 -11.12 27.14 12.99
N VAL A 8 -10.84 28.44 13.09
CA VAL A 8 -10.48 29.10 14.36
C VAL A 8 -11.68 29.09 15.32
N LYS A 9 -12.88 29.48 14.86
CA LYS A 9 -14.11 29.43 15.68
C LYS A 9 -14.46 28.01 16.16
N GLN A 10 -14.15 27.00 15.35
CA GLN A 10 -14.39 25.60 15.66
C GLN A 10 -13.27 24.94 16.49
N HIS A 11 -12.24 25.70 16.90
CA HIS A 11 -11.11 25.23 17.68
C HIS A 11 -10.38 24.05 17.00
N SER A 12 -10.32 24.02 15.66
CA SER A 12 -9.53 23.04 14.90
C SER A 12 -8.16 23.56 14.46
N VAL A 13 -7.98 24.89 14.48
CA VAL A 13 -6.72 25.61 14.24
C VAL A 13 -6.47 26.53 15.42
N HIS A 14 -5.26 26.51 15.98
CA HIS A 14 -4.86 27.31 17.13
C HIS A 14 -3.65 28.19 16.76
N TYR A 15 -3.75 29.47 17.09
CA TYR A 15 -2.67 30.44 16.90
C TYR A 15 -2.73 31.52 17.99
N ILE A 16 -1.58 32.16 18.21
CA ILE A 16 -1.48 33.35 19.06
C ILE A 16 -0.58 34.35 18.34
N ASP A 17 -1.06 35.57 18.17
CA ASP A 17 -0.23 36.67 17.69
C ASP A 17 0.80 37.04 18.75
N SER A 18 2.06 37.05 18.36
CA SER A 18 3.21 37.29 19.24
C SER A 18 4.10 38.35 18.62
N ASP A 19 4.61 39.27 19.44
CA ASP A 19 5.58 40.30 19.03
C ASP A 19 6.92 39.71 18.55
N TYR A 20 7.11 38.38 18.67
CA TYR A 20 8.30 37.65 18.24
C TYR A 20 7.94 36.58 17.20
N LYS A 21 8.86 36.30 16.26
CA LYS A 21 8.73 35.33 15.15
C LYS A 21 8.82 33.84 15.57
N ILE A 22 8.15 33.46 16.67
CA ILE A 22 8.25 32.13 17.30
C ILE A 22 7.02 31.23 17.11
N CYS A 23 6.29 31.41 16.01
CA CYS A 23 5.03 30.70 15.72
C CYS A 23 5.16 29.16 15.78
N PHE A 24 6.28 28.59 15.32
CA PHE A 24 6.59 27.16 15.47
C PHE A 24 6.63 26.68 16.92
N PHE A 25 7.25 27.48 17.80
CA PHE A 25 7.35 27.16 19.24
C PHE A 25 6.01 27.36 19.98
N ILE A 26 5.16 28.25 19.48
CA ILE A 26 3.78 28.40 19.95
C ILE A 26 2.96 27.17 19.55
N ALA A 27 3.12 26.66 18.33
CA ALA A 27 2.36 25.50 17.86
C ALA A 27 2.68 24.22 18.65
N ILE A 28 3.96 23.92 18.86
CA ILE A 28 4.38 22.80 19.73
C ILE A 28 3.94 23.00 21.19
N SER A 29 3.81 24.25 21.67
CA SER A 29 3.32 24.52 23.03
C SER A 29 1.89 24.04 23.22
N TYR A 30 1.02 24.26 22.22
CA TYR A 30 -0.35 23.72 22.23
C TYR A 30 -0.36 22.20 22.25
N ARG A 31 0.52 21.56 21.47
CA ARG A 31 0.60 20.10 21.40
C ARG A 31 1.08 19.47 22.70
N ILE A 32 2.15 20.01 23.32
CA ILE A 32 2.70 19.48 24.57
C ILE A 32 1.75 19.72 25.75
N ARG A 33 1.01 20.83 25.76
CA ARG A 33 0.10 21.18 26.86
C ARG A 33 -1.37 21.10 26.40
N GLY A 34 -1.85 19.88 26.13
CA GLY A 34 -3.21 19.61 25.63
C GLY A 34 -4.40 19.97 26.55
N GLU A 35 -4.18 20.52 27.75
CA GLU A 35 -5.25 21.10 28.59
C GLU A 35 -5.49 22.60 28.33
N ILE A 36 -4.57 23.27 27.60
CA ILE A 36 -4.63 24.73 27.35
C ILE A 36 -5.92 25.14 26.64
N ASP A 37 -6.52 24.25 25.83
CA ASP A 37 -7.79 24.50 25.13
C ASP A 37 -8.98 24.79 26.05
N LYS A 38 -8.90 24.40 27.32
CA LYS A 38 -10.04 24.52 28.25
C LYS A 38 -10.05 25.86 28.99
N LYS A 39 -8.89 26.53 29.12
CA LYS A 39 -8.70 27.87 29.71
C LYS A 39 -7.42 28.53 29.19
N VAL A 40 -7.47 29.18 28.02
CA VAL A 40 -6.26 29.79 27.43
C VAL A 40 -5.93 31.12 28.13
N ASP A 41 -4.92 31.12 29.00
CA ASP A 41 -4.11 32.32 29.26
C ASP A 41 -3.05 32.42 28.16
N HIS A 42 -3.26 33.29 27.17
CA HIS A 42 -2.32 33.51 26.05
C HIS A 42 -0.90 33.82 26.53
N HIS A 43 -0.77 34.46 27.70
CA HIS A 43 0.52 34.79 28.29
C HIS A 43 1.30 33.54 28.70
N SER A 44 0.60 32.52 29.20
CA SER A 44 1.19 31.24 29.62
C SER A 44 1.76 30.44 28.43
N VAL A 45 1.05 30.42 27.28
CA VAL A 45 1.47 29.75 26.06
C VAL A 45 2.71 30.42 25.48
N ILE A 46 2.69 31.75 25.35
CA ILE A 46 3.85 32.51 24.84
C ILE A 46 5.06 32.30 25.76
N THR A 47 4.85 32.28 27.08
CA THR A 47 5.93 32.05 28.04
C THR A 47 6.55 30.65 27.87
N PHE A 48 5.72 29.63 27.63
CA PHE A 48 6.21 28.27 27.38
C PHE A 48 6.90 28.15 26.02
N ALA A 49 6.37 28.78 24.97
CA ALA A 49 7.00 28.83 23.65
C ALA A 49 8.41 29.44 23.72
N LYS A 50 8.60 30.50 24.51
CA LYS A 50 9.93 31.11 24.75
C LYS A 50 10.90 30.15 25.44
N GLN A 51 10.41 29.27 26.32
CA GLN A 51 11.23 28.24 26.97
C GLN A 51 11.66 27.16 25.97
N LEU A 52 10.74 26.69 25.12
CA LEU A 52 11.04 25.71 24.07
C LEU A 52 12.02 26.29 23.03
N PHE A 53 11.86 27.55 22.65
CA PHE A 53 12.80 28.29 21.80
C PHE A 53 14.21 28.31 22.40
N ALA A 54 14.34 28.72 23.67
CA ALA A 54 15.63 28.79 24.34
C ALA A 54 16.31 27.42 24.47
N TYR A 55 15.50 26.37 24.69
CA TYR A 55 15.97 24.98 24.74
C TYR A 55 16.52 24.52 23.39
N PHE A 56 15.75 24.70 22.31
CA PHE A 56 16.13 24.27 20.96
C PHE A 56 17.42 24.93 20.45
N TYR A 57 17.59 26.23 20.73
CA TYR A 57 18.79 27.00 20.35
C TYR A 57 19.93 26.92 21.37
N LYS A 58 19.79 26.14 22.45
CA LYS A 58 20.81 25.93 23.49
C LYS A 58 21.36 27.24 24.08
N ILE A 59 20.46 28.18 24.39
CA ILE A 59 20.84 29.50 24.94
C ILE A 59 21.43 29.31 26.37
N LYS A 60 22.66 29.80 26.59
CA LYS A 60 23.48 29.49 27.77
C LYS A 60 23.08 30.24 29.05
N GLY A 61 21.90 29.97 29.59
CA GLY A 61 21.54 30.34 30.97
C GLY A 61 20.05 30.24 31.28
N LYS A 62 19.66 29.18 32.01
CA LYS A 62 18.26 28.71 32.19
C LYS A 62 17.68 28.20 30.87
N TYR A 63 16.91 27.12 30.81
CA TYR A 63 16.28 26.24 31.79
C TYR A 63 16.69 24.81 31.46
N TYR A 64 17.16 24.03 32.44
CA TYR A 64 17.25 22.58 32.27
C TYR A 64 15.81 22.04 32.20
N LEU A 65 15.35 21.73 31.00
CA LEU A 65 14.03 21.17 30.75
C LEU A 65 14.03 19.72 31.23
N PHE A 66 13.63 19.48 32.50
CA PHE A 66 12.88 18.28 32.94
C PHE A 66 12.45 18.33 34.43
N GLU A 67 12.93 19.26 35.27
CA GLU A 67 12.48 19.35 36.69
C GLU A 67 11.24 20.25 36.92
N TYR A 68 10.68 20.87 35.88
CA TYR A 68 9.79 22.03 36.02
C TYR A 68 8.32 21.77 35.67
N LEU A 69 7.76 20.64 36.11
CA LEU A 69 6.32 20.35 35.87
C LEU A 69 5.36 21.13 36.79
N TYR A 70 5.84 21.74 37.89
CA TYR A 70 4.98 22.06 39.03
C TYR A 70 5.06 23.48 39.64
N ASN A 71 5.97 24.39 39.25
CA ASN A 71 6.08 25.69 39.96
C ASN A 71 6.21 26.94 39.07
N ASN A 72 5.49 28.01 39.43
CA ASN A 72 5.28 29.24 38.64
C ASN A 72 6.30 30.38 38.88
N ALA A 73 7.56 30.09 39.20
CA ALA A 73 8.50 31.13 39.66
C ALA A 73 9.83 31.08 38.91
N ALA A 74 9.91 31.74 37.75
CA ALA A 74 11.18 31.95 37.08
C ALA A 74 11.35 33.38 36.55
N LYS A 75 12.48 34.00 36.91
CA LYS A 75 12.79 35.41 36.69
C LYS A 75 12.98 35.74 35.20
N LYS A 76 12.30 36.80 34.73
CA LYS A 76 12.50 37.43 33.41
C LYS A 76 13.95 37.95 33.31
N ASP A 77 14.70 37.42 32.36
CA ASP A 77 16.04 37.90 31.99
C ASP A 77 15.95 38.63 30.64
N GLN A 78 16.55 39.83 30.56
CA GLN A 78 16.54 40.70 29.37
C GLN A 78 17.34 40.13 28.19
N SER A 79 18.23 39.14 28.40
CA SER A 79 19.06 38.55 27.34
C SER A 79 18.27 37.72 26.32
N LEU A 80 17.23 36.98 26.75
CA LEU A 80 16.38 36.20 25.83
C LEU A 80 15.56 37.11 24.90
N ASN A 81 15.13 38.27 25.38
CA ASN A 81 14.41 39.24 24.56
C ASN A 81 15.26 39.73 23.39
N LYS A 82 16.59 39.85 23.56
CA LYS A 82 17.49 40.20 22.47
C LYS A 82 17.54 39.10 21.39
N TYR A 83 17.71 37.84 21.79
CA TYR A 83 17.66 36.72 20.84
C TYR A 83 16.32 36.62 20.12
N LEU A 84 15.20 36.83 20.83
CA LEU A 84 13.86 36.80 20.25
C LEU A 84 13.60 37.98 19.29
N GLN A 85 14.19 39.15 19.54
CA GLN A 85 14.10 40.33 18.66
C GLN A 85 14.95 40.17 17.41
N ASP A 86 16.15 39.58 17.54
CA ASP A 86 17.07 39.37 16.42
C ASP A 86 16.70 38.12 15.59
N TYR A 87 15.81 37.26 16.09
CA TYR A 87 15.40 36.01 15.45
C TYR A 87 14.60 36.27 14.16
N GLN A 88 15.07 35.71 13.05
CA GLN A 88 14.48 35.90 11.73
C GLN A 88 13.31 34.94 11.43
N GLY A 89 12.98 34.03 12.35
CA GLY A 89 11.97 33.00 12.14
C GLY A 89 12.58 31.61 11.93
N PHE A 90 11.72 30.59 11.96
CA PHE A 90 12.13 29.19 11.88
C PHE A 90 12.34 28.76 10.43
N ASN A 91 13.54 28.28 10.10
CA ASN A 91 13.86 27.81 8.75
C ASN A 91 13.60 26.30 8.64
N ILE A 92 12.47 25.95 8.02
CA ILE A 92 12.06 24.55 7.83
C ILE A 92 13.14 23.72 7.11
N SER A 93 13.80 24.29 6.09
CA SER A 93 14.77 23.55 5.27
C SER A 93 16.04 23.14 6.02
N THR A 94 16.47 23.93 7.00
CA THR A 94 17.73 23.72 7.71
C THR A 94 17.56 23.26 9.16
N GLU A 95 16.41 23.52 9.76
CA GLU A 95 16.21 23.32 11.21
C GLU A 95 15.22 22.19 11.55
N MET A 96 14.40 21.74 10.60
CA MET A 96 13.31 20.80 10.86
C MET A 96 13.77 19.44 11.39
N THR A 97 14.80 18.82 10.80
CA THR A 97 15.32 17.52 11.28
C THR A 97 15.81 17.62 12.72
N LYS A 98 16.58 18.67 13.04
CA LYS A 98 17.03 18.91 14.42
C LYS A 98 15.83 19.11 15.35
N PHE A 99 14.76 19.76 14.87
CA PHE A 99 13.56 20.03 15.65
C PHE A 99 12.76 18.76 15.95
N THR A 100 12.53 17.91 14.95
CA THR A 100 11.89 16.60 15.12
C THR A 100 12.66 15.73 16.10
N ASP A 101 13.99 15.71 16.00
CA ASP A 101 14.86 14.93 16.90
C ASP A 101 14.85 15.48 18.33
N THR A 102 14.91 16.80 18.48
CA THR A 102 15.00 17.46 19.80
C THR A 102 13.73 17.23 20.64
N PHE A 103 12.57 17.18 19.99
CA PHE A 103 11.28 17.05 20.68
C PHE A 103 10.63 15.66 20.53
N ASN A 104 11.30 14.72 19.84
CA ASN A 104 10.77 13.40 19.49
C ASN A 104 9.37 13.47 18.84
N LEU A 105 9.27 14.25 17.75
CA LEU A 105 8.02 14.52 17.05
C LEU A 105 8.06 14.06 15.59
N VAL A 106 6.89 13.70 15.06
CA VAL A 106 6.63 13.68 13.61
C VAL A 106 5.82 14.93 13.27
N VAL A 107 6.40 15.83 12.48
CA VAL A 107 5.79 17.11 12.11
C VAL A 107 5.11 16.97 10.75
N ASN A 108 3.79 17.11 10.72
CA ASN A 108 2.99 17.14 9.50
C ASN A 108 2.64 18.58 9.16
N ILE A 109 2.94 19.02 7.96
CA ILE A 109 2.70 20.37 7.49
C ILE A 109 1.56 20.35 6.48
N TYR A 110 0.51 21.12 6.71
CA TYR A 110 -0.64 21.30 5.84
C TYR A 110 -0.64 22.72 5.26
N THR A 111 -1.18 22.88 4.06
CA THR A 111 -1.34 24.18 3.39
C THR A 111 -2.76 24.32 2.85
N TYR A 112 -3.26 25.55 2.81
CA TYR A 112 -4.55 25.86 2.20
C TYR A 112 -4.38 26.14 0.71
N HIS A 113 -5.14 25.43 -0.13
CA HIS A 113 -5.26 25.68 -1.55
C HIS A 113 -6.60 26.39 -1.78
N GLU A 114 -6.55 27.69 -2.13
CA GLU A 114 -7.75 28.45 -2.52
C GLU A 114 -8.47 27.74 -3.68
N GLY A 115 -9.80 27.72 -3.67
CA GLY A 115 -10.64 27.32 -4.81
C GLY A 115 -11.05 28.56 -5.61
N LEU A 116 -11.25 28.43 -6.92
CA LEU A 116 -11.78 29.52 -7.76
C LEU A 116 -13.26 29.80 -7.44
N GLU A 117 -13.69 31.02 -7.79
CA GLU A 117 -15.04 31.59 -7.59
C GLU A 117 -16.16 30.55 -7.46
N GLY A 118 -16.70 30.43 -6.24
CA GLY A 118 -17.83 29.56 -5.92
C GLY A 118 -17.48 28.19 -5.33
N LYS A 119 -16.22 27.74 -5.32
CA LYS A 119 -15.79 26.48 -4.68
C LYS A 119 -14.96 26.74 -3.42
N THR A 120 -15.24 25.98 -2.36
CA THR A 120 -14.49 26.03 -1.09
C THR A 120 -13.09 25.45 -1.29
N GLY A 121 -12.04 26.16 -0.86
CA GLY A 121 -10.66 25.66 -0.98
C GLY A 121 -10.39 24.43 -0.10
N GLN A 122 -9.41 23.64 -0.51
CA GLN A 122 -9.02 22.39 0.15
C GLN A 122 -7.76 22.60 1.00
N TYR A 123 -7.70 22.04 2.21
CA TYR A 123 -6.46 21.92 2.97
C TYR A 123 -5.80 20.58 2.66
N ARG A 124 -4.50 20.59 2.38
CA ARG A 124 -3.73 19.39 1.99
C ARG A 124 -2.48 19.27 2.83
N LEU A 125 -2.04 18.04 3.08
CA LEU A 125 -0.72 17.80 3.66
C LEU A 125 0.33 18.21 2.60
N PHE A 126 1.16 19.19 2.91
CA PHE A 126 2.26 19.61 2.07
C PHE A 126 3.48 18.72 2.25
N ASN A 127 3.87 18.44 3.49
CA ASN A 127 5.05 17.63 3.78
C ASN A 127 5.00 17.00 5.19
N SER A 128 5.77 15.95 5.43
CA SER A 128 5.94 15.34 6.76
C SER A 128 7.42 15.15 7.08
N TYR A 129 7.80 15.37 8.34
CA TYR A 129 9.19 15.30 8.80
C TYR A 129 9.28 14.47 10.09
N GLY A 130 10.29 13.61 10.18
CA GLY A 130 10.51 12.70 11.30
C GLY A 130 10.02 11.27 11.04
N GLU A 131 10.48 10.31 11.83
CA GLU A 131 10.07 8.90 11.71
C GLU A 131 9.09 8.52 12.82
N LEU A 132 7.97 7.88 12.45
CA LEU A 132 7.02 7.33 13.42
C LEU A 132 7.67 6.15 14.16
N ASN A 133 7.92 6.32 15.46
CA ASN A 133 8.12 5.21 16.39
C ASN A 133 6.94 5.16 17.40
N ASN A 134 6.82 4.06 18.16
CA ASN A 134 5.69 3.85 19.09
C ASN A 134 5.59 4.91 20.21
N GLU A 135 6.59 5.77 20.38
CA GLU A 135 6.65 6.82 21.42
C GLU A 135 6.64 8.25 20.84
N SER A 136 6.70 8.41 19.51
CA SER A 136 6.74 9.73 18.86
C SER A 136 5.35 10.38 18.86
N MET A 137 5.31 11.66 19.20
CA MET A 137 4.08 12.45 19.14
C MET A 137 3.96 13.17 17.80
N THR A 138 2.78 13.18 17.19
CA THR A 138 2.53 13.95 15.96
C THR A 138 2.34 15.43 16.28
N LEU A 139 2.90 16.33 15.48
CA LEU A 139 2.63 17.77 15.50
C LEU A 139 2.10 18.18 14.13
N ASP A 140 0.79 18.37 14.02
CA ASP A 140 0.15 18.83 12.79
C ASP A 140 0.16 20.38 12.76
N LEU A 141 0.68 20.95 11.67
CA LEU A 141 0.87 22.38 11.48
C LEU A 141 0.15 22.84 10.21
N LEU A 142 -0.52 23.98 10.25
CA LEU A 142 -1.02 24.67 9.08
C LEU A 142 -0.09 25.84 8.75
N LEU A 143 0.49 25.84 7.55
CA LEU A 143 1.25 26.96 7.02
C LEU A 143 0.37 27.89 6.21
N ILE A 144 0.49 29.17 6.52
CA ILE A 144 -0.16 30.27 5.84
C ILE A 144 0.88 31.38 5.66
N SER A 145 0.94 31.99 4.48
CA SER A 145 1.57 33.30 4.32
C SER A 145 0.54 34.29 3.82
N ASP A 146 0.72 35.52 4.27
CA ASP A 146 0.01 36.70 3.78
C ASP A 146 0.66 37.31 2.52
N GLY A 147 1.69 36.67 1.96
CA GLY A 147 2.46 37.16 0.83
C GLY A 147 3.75 37.88 1.22
N THR A 148 3.98 38.12 2.52
CA THR A 148 5.18 38.77 3.06
C THR A 148 5.88 38.00 4.17
N GLU A 149 5.15 37.27 5.02
CA GLU A 149 5.75 36.45 6.09
C GLU A 149 5.10 35.07 6.22
N GLN A 150 5.86 34.10 6.74
CA GLN A 150 5.39 32.74 7.06
C GLN A 150 4.80 32.65 8.47
N HIS A 151 3.59 32.11 8.59
CA HIS A 151 3.04 31.68 9.88
C HIS A 151 2.69 30.20 9.91
N ALA A 152 3.16 29.53 10.97
CA ALA A 152 2.75 28.19 11.35
C ALA A 152 1.69 28.26 12.46
N MET A 153 0.59 27.54 12.27
CA MET A 153 -0.49 27.40 13.24
C MET A 153 -0.60 25.93 13.65
N TYR A 154 -1.03 25.66 14.89
CA TYR A 154 -1.23 24.29 15.35
C TYR A 154 -2.59 23.76 14.87
N LEU A 155 -2.61 22.54 14.37
CA LEU A 155 -3.81 21.80 14.01
C LEU A 155 -4.13 20.77 15.08
N SER A 156 -5.24 20.96 15.79
CA SER A 156 -5.73 19.98 16.77
C SER A 156 -6.60 18.91 16.13
N ASN A 157 -7.14 19.16 14.92
CA ASN A 157 -8.01 18.25 14.21
C ASN A 157 -7.81 18.37 12.69
N VAL A 158 -6.94 17.51 12.15
CA VAL A 158 -6.63 17.41 10.71
C VAL A 158 -7.86 17.02 9.89
N GLU A 159 -8.70 16.12 10.40
CA GLU A 159 -9.83 15.57 9.67
C GLU A 159 -10.90 16.63 9.34
N LYS A 160 -11.15 17.53 10.30
CA LYS A 160 -12.01 18.71 10.09
C LYS A 160 -11.42 19.72 9.10
N LEU A 161 -10.09 19.70 8.93
CA LEU A 161 -9.38 20.59 8.04
C LEU A 161 -9.36 20.04 6.59
N THR A 162 -8.95 18.78 6.41
CA THR A 162 -8.86 18.12 5.09
C THR A 162 -10.22 17.73 4.52
N GLY A 163 -11.26 17.70 5.37
CA GLY A 163 -12.57 17.25 4.98
C GLY A 163 -12.64 15.73 4.77
N VAL A 164 -11.68 14.96 5.30
CA VAL A 164 -11.71 13.50 5.29
C VAL A 164 -11.72 13.02 6.75
N LEU A 165 -12.73 12.24 7.09
CA LEU A 165 -12.90 11.62 8.41
C LEU A 165 -12.46 10.16 8.34
N ILE A 166 -11.51 9.76 9.18
CA ILE A 166 -11.04 8.37 9.29
C ILE A 166 -11.40 7.90 10.69
N CYS A 167 -12.00 6.71 10.82
CA CYS A 167 -12.32 6.21 12.15
C CYS A 167 -11.02 6.06 12.97
N PRO A 168 -10.87 6.73 14.13
CA PRO A 168 -9.61 6.74 14.89
C PRO A 168 -9.36 5.43 15.64
N TYR A 169 -10.28 4.47 15.56
CA TYR A 169 -10.21 3.19 16.28
C TYR A 169 -9.92 2.01 15.34
N CYS A 170 -10.65 1.90 14.23
CA CYS A 170 -10.45 0.79 13.29
C CYS A 170 -9.52 1.19 12.13
N HIS A 171 -9.40 2.48 11.82
CA HIS A 171 -8.73 2.99 10.62
C HIS A 171 -9.27 2.45 9.27
N ASP A 172 -10.32 1.62 9.31
CA ASP A 172 -10.90 0.92 8.16
C ASP A 172 -12.13 1.60 7.55
N TYR A 173 -12.71 2.56 8.27
CA TYR A 173 -13.90 3.29 7.84
C TYR A 173 -13.55 4.75 7.57
N VAL A 174 -13.68 5.18 6.30
CA VAL A 174 -13.36 6.53 5.85
C VAL A 174 -14.60 7.16 5.22
N THR A 175 -14.87 8.42 5.54
CA THR A 175 -15.88 9.22 4.83
C THR A 175 -15.33 10.61 4.54
N ILE A 176 -15.85 11.27 3.51
CA ILE A 176 -15.62 12.69 3.30
C ILE A 176 -16.57 13.45 4.23
N LEU A 177 -16.06 14.48 4.91
CA LEU A 177 -16.82 15.43 5.70
C LEU A 177 -17.71 16.24 4.75
N SER A 178 -18.94 15.80 4.60
CA SER A 178 -19.84 16.39 3.63
C SER A 178 -20.64 17.57 4.20
N ASN A 179 -20.76 18.66 3.44
CA ASN A 179 -21.72 19.73 3.73
C ASN A 179 -23.10 19.44 3.14
N THR A 180 -23.20 18.55 2.15
CA THR A 180 -24.42 18.20 1.41
C THR A 180 -25.04 16.90 1.94
N ASN A 181 -24.23 15.89 2.23
CA ASN A 181 -24.64 14.58 2.72
C ASN A 181 -24.48 14.47 4.24
N LYS A 182 -25.38 15.11 4.99
CA LYS A 182 -25.38 15.08 6.47
C LYS A 182 -25.44 13.65 7.03
N ARG A 183 -26.09 12.74 6.30
CA ARG A 183 -26.30 11.35 6.70
C ARG A 183 -24.99 10.54 6.73
N ALA A 184 -24.06 10.80 5.82
CA ALA A 184 -22.73 10.19 5.84
C ALA A 184 -21.95 10.54 7.12
N ASN A 185 -22.02 11.81 7.55
CA ASN A 185 -21.39 12.26 8.80
C ASN A 185 -22.03 11.60 10.03
N GLU A 186 -23.35 11.41 10.04
CA GLU A 186 -24.06 10.70 11.11
C GLU A 186 -23.68 9.21 11.18
N TYR A 187 -23.55 8.55 10.02
CA TYR A 187 -23.11 7.16 9.94
C TYR A 187 -21.67 6.99 10.42
N PHE A 188 -20.78 7.89 10.02
CA PHE A 188 -19.41 7.92 10.53
C PHE A 188 -19.39 8.09 12.05
N SER A 189 -20.13 9.06 12.59
CA SER A 189 -20.22 9.29 14.04
C SER A 189 -20.74 8.03 14.77
N THR A 190 -21.77 7.39 14.20
CA THR A 190 -22.33 6.14 14.74
C THR A 190 -21.33 4.98 14.68
N HIS A 191 -20.55 4.88 13.60
CA HIS A 191 -19.48 3.89 13.46
C HIS A 191 -18.39 4.12 14.51
N VAL A 192 -17.91 5.36 14.68
CA VAL A 192 -16.89 5.71 15.68
C VAL A 192 -17.35 5.37 17.09
N GLU A 193 -18.59 5.69 17.46
CA GLU A 193 -19.12 5.34 18.80
C GLU A 193 -19.21 3.83 19.01
N LYS A 194 -19.56 3.06 17.98
CA LYS A 194 -19.51 1.58 18.05
C LYS A 194 -18.07 1.08 18.21
N CYS A 195 -17.12 1.59 17.43
CA CYS A 195 -15.72 1.18 17.48
C CYS A 195 -15.00 1.62 18.77
N LYS A 196 -15.43 2.72 19.39
CA LYS A 196 -14.94 3.19 20.68
C LYS A 196 -15.30 2.23 21.83
N GLN A 197 -16.44 1.57 21.72
CA GLN A 197 -16.92 0.59 22.71
C GLN A 197 -16.22 -0.77 22.59
N SER A 198 -15.59 -1.06 21.45
CA SER A 198 -14.69 -2.20 21.28
C SER A 198 -13.28 -1.85 21.72
N THR A 199 -12.67 -2.70 22.55
CA THR A 199 -11.26 -2.60 22.94
C THR A 199 -10.36 -2.96 21.74
N HIS A 200 -10.16 -2.01 20.82
CA HIS A 200 -9.17 -2.13 19.76
C HIS A 200 -7.81 -1.66 20.28
N GLU A 201 -7.06 -2.56 20.94
CA GLU A 201 -5.61 -2.43 20.91
C GLU A 201 -5.12 -2.87 19.52
N PRO A 202 -4.25 -2.10 18.83
CA PRO A 202 -3.60 -2.56 17.62
C PRO A 202 -2.70 -3.76 17.97
N SER A 203 -3.26 -4.96 17.91
CA SER A 203 -2.50 -6.20 18.09
C SER A 203 -1.95 -6.63 16.73
N ILE A 204 -0.66 -6.99 16.71
CA ILE A 204 -0.07 -7.62 15.54
C ILE A 204 -0.69 -9.01 15.43
N LEU A 205 -1.59 -9.20 14.46
CA LEU A 205 -2.22 -10.49 14.23
C LEU A 205 -1.28 -11.38 13.41
N LEU A 206 -0.48 -12.19 14.11
CA LEU A 206 0.27 -13.28 13.48
C LEU A 206 -0.58 -14.55 13.45
N HIS A 207 -0.36 -15.39 12.44
CA HIS A 207 -0.93 -16.74 12.45
C HIS A 207 -0.29 -17.57 13.57
N ASP A 208 -1.09 -18.39 14.24
CA ASP A 208 -0.60 -19.32 15.29
C ASP A 208 0.46 -20.30 14.77
N VAL A 209 0.46 -20.55 13.45
CA VAL A 209 1.41 -21.40 12.76
C VAL A 209 2.02 -20.66 11.56
N PRO A 210 3.31 -20.89 11.24
CA PRO A 210 3.91 -20.37 10.02
C PRO A 210 3.12 -20.87 8.81
N MET A 211 2.78 -19.95 7.91
CA MET A 211 2.05 -20.22 6.67
C MET A 211 3.00 -20.15 5.46
N PRO A 212 2.83 -21.01 4.45
CA PRO A 212 3.59 -20.93 3.21
C PRO A 212 3.38 -19.57 2.53
N ILE A 213 4.44 -19.02 1.95
CA ILE A 213 4.35 -17.78 1.16
C ILE A 213 4.23 -18.16 -0.32
N CYS A 214 3.05 -17.94 -0.90
CA CYS A 214 2.79 -18.07 -2.34
C CYS A 214 1.63 -17.14 -2.75
N PRO A 215 1.86 -15.81 -2.85
CA PRO A 215 0.80 -14.82 -3.03
C PRO A 215 -0.04 -15.01 -4.30
N ALA A 216 0.58 -15.47 -5.39
CA ALA A 216 -0.10 -15.78 -6.66
C ALA A 216 -1.25 -16.78 -6.51
N LEU A 217 -1.16 -17.64 -5.49
CA LEU A 217 -2.11 -18.71 -5.24
C LEU A 217 -2.93 -18.46 -3.97
N LEU A 218 -2.28 -18.12 -2.86
CA LEU A 218 -2.92 -18.01 -1.54
C LEU A 218 -3.58 -16.65 -1.27
N ASN A 219 -3.24 -15.60 -2.02
CA ASN A 219 -3.87 -14.28 -1.87
C ASN A 219 -4.92 -14.02 -2.95
N HIS A 220 -5.22 -15.03 -3.79
CA HIS A 220 -6.19 -14.90 -4.88
C HIS A 220 -7.26 -15.99 -4.76
N PRO A 221 -8.47 -15.69 -4.23
CA PRO A 221 -9.50 -16.68 -3.95
C PRO A 221 -9.88 -17.57 -5.14
N THR A 222 -9.93 -17.00 -6.35
CA THR A 222 -10.14 -17.78 -7.59
C THR A 222 -9.04 -18.81 -7.83
N VAL A 223 -7.77 -18.40 -7.83
CA VAL A 223 -6.63 -19.30 -8.10
C VAL A 223 -6.51 -20.36 -7.01
N GLU A 224 -6.71 -19.96 -5.75
CA GLU A 224 -6.79 -20.87 -4.60
C GLU A 224 -7.85 -21.95 -4.81
N TYR A 225 -9.07 -21.54 -5.18
CA TYR A 225 -10.17 -22.46 -5.44
C TYR A 225 -9.85 -23.41 -6.59
N LEU A 226 -9.40 -22.88 -7.73
CA LEU A 226 -9.06 -23.67 -8.91
C LEU A 226 -7.97 -24.71 -8.60
N MET A 227 -6.97 -24.34 -7.79
CA MET A 227 -5.91 -25.26 -7.36
C MET A 227 -6.43 -26.32 -6.41
N ALA A 228 -7.21 -25.92 -5.39
CA ALA A 228 -7.80 -26.82 -4.41
C ALA A 228 -8.68 -27.89 -5.08
N TYR A 229 -9.42 -27.50 -6.12
CA TYR A 229 -10.33 -28.38 -6.84
C TYR A 229 -9.69 -29.15 -7.98
N GLY A 230 -8.40 -28.92 -8.28
CA GLY A 230 -7.70 -29.61 -9.37
C GLY A 230 -8.19 -29.21 -10.77
N ILE A 231 -8.73 -27.99 -10.91
CA ILE A 231 -9.32 -27.44 -12.14
C ILE A 231 -8.53 -26.22 -12.65
N MET A 232 -7.22 -26.17 -12.37
CA MET A 232 -6.33 -25.11 -12.82
C MET A 232 -6.28 -24.92 -14.35
N ASN A 233 -6.73 -25.91 -15.12
CA ASN A 233 -6.90 -25.80 -16.56
C ASN A 233 -7.99 -24.80 -16.98
N GLN A 234 -8.87 -24.40 -16.06
CA GLN A 234 -9.90 -23.38 -16.30
C GLN A 234 -9.41 -21.95 -15.99
N PHE A 235 -8.20 -21.79 -15.43
CA PHE A 235 -7.67 -20.48 -15.08
C PHE A 235 -7.65 -19.54 -16.30
N LYS A 236 -8.20 -18.34 -16.12
CA LYS A 236 -8.10 -17.21 -17.04
C LYS A 236 -7.73 -15.97 -16.25
N ALA A 237 -6.77 -15.19 -16.75
CA ALA A 237 -6.41 -13.91 -16.14
C ALA A 237 -7.52 -12.87 -16.38
N GLN A 238 -7.71 -11.95 -15.43
CA GLN A 238 -8.57 -10.79 -15.65
C GLN A 238 -8.00 -9.92 -16.79
N ARG A 239 -8.87 -9.57 -17.74
CA ARG A 239 -8.53 -8.77 -18.93
C ARG A 239 -9.36 -7.51 -19.06
N GLY A 240 -10.43 -7.39 -18.29
CA GLY A 240 -11.30 -6.23 -18.29
C GLY A 240 -10.85 -5.21 -17.26
N PHE A 241 -10.54 -4.02 -17.74
CA PHE A 241 -10.11 -2.87 -16.95
C PHE A 241 -10.55 -1.58 -17.63
N ILE A 242 -10.38 -0.47 -16.95
CA ILE A 242 -10.70 0.86 -17.45
C ILE A 242 -9.44 1.70 -17.33
N THR A 243 -9.06 2.41 -18.39
CA THR A 243 -8.02 3.43 -18.30
C THR A 243 -8.65 4.81 -18.27
N ASN A 244 -8.04 5.77 -17.58
CA ASN A 244 -8.58 7.13 -17.48
C ASN A 244 -7.48 8.18 -17.49
N ASP A 245 -7.87 9.41 -17.84
CA ASP A 245 -7.01 10.57 -17.80
C ASP A 245 -7.83 11.84 -17.58
N PHE A 246 -7.24 12.82 -16.89
CA PHE A 246 -7.86 14.13 -16.64
C PHE A 246 -7.03 15.24 -17.28
N GLU A 247 -7.74 16.17 -17.92
CA GLU A 247 -7.14 17.43 -18.30
C GLU A 247 -7.63 18.55 -17.41
N THR A 248 -6.76 19.55 -17.22
CA THR A 248 -7.01 20.67 -16.32
C THR A 248 -6.79 22.03 -16.97
N LEU A 249 -7.54 23.02 -16.49
CA LEU A 249 -7.30 24.43 -16.73
C LEU A 249 -6.24 24.92 -15.74
N SER A 250 -5.31 25.75 -16.22
CA SER A 250 -4.25 26.33 -15.39
C SER A 250 -4.44 27.82 -15.23
N ASP A 251 -4.90 28.24 -14.05
CA ASP A 251 -5.00 29.65 -13.70
C ASP A 251 -3.69 30.10 -13.06
N GLN A 252 -2.99 31.01 -13.72
CA GLN A 252 -1.77 31.60 -13.18
C GLN A 252 -2.10 32.48 -11.99
N VAL A 253 -1.59 32.11 -10.81
CA VAL A 253 -1.84 32.85 -9.56
C VAL A 253 -0.58 33.60 -9.13
N MET A 254 0.63 33.08 -9.44
CA MET A 254 1.94 33.69 -9.13
C MET A 254 2.00 34.30 -7.71
N LYS A 255 1.49 33.55 -6.73
CA LYS A 255 1.30 34.03 -5.35
C LYS A 255 2.38 33.46 -4.46
N ASN A 256 3.17 34.31 -3.80
CA ASN A 256 4.15 33.85 -2.82
C ASN A 256 3.42 33.32 -1.56
N ILE A 257 3.69 32.05 -1.21
CA ILE A 257 3.11 31.28 -0.08
C ILE A 257 4.16 31.08 1.03
N THR A 258 5.44 31.23 0.71
CA THR A 258 6.54 31.50 1.66
C THR A 258 7.58 32.37 0.94
N ASP A 259 8.55 32.93 1.65
CA ASP A 259 9.74 33.58 1.05
C ASP A 259 10.52 32.64 0.10
N GLN A 260 10.26 31.33 0.16
CA GLN A 260 10.88 30.27 -0.64
C GLN A 260 9.88 29.49 -1.51
N THR A 261 8.59 29.86 -1.54
CA THR A 261 7.55 29.08 -2.21
C THR A 261 6.57 29.99 -2.91
N THR A 262 6.50 29.86 -4.23
CA THR A 262 5.53 30.57 -5.07
C THR A 262 4.53 29.56 -5.61
N LEU A 263 3.24 29.77 -5.32
CA LEU A 263 2.16 29.11 -6.03
C LEU A 263 2.11 29.68 -7.45
N LEU A 264 2.60 28.90 -8.41
CA LEU A 264 2.67 29.31 -9.81
C LEU A 264 1.29 29.30 -10.45
N SER A 265 0.56 28.19 -10.30
CA SER A 265 -0.75 28.00 -10.90
C SER A 265 -1.70 27.21 -10.01
N GLN A 266 -2.99 27.43 -10.24
CA GLN A 266 -4.09 26.68 -9.66
C GLN A 266 -4.79 25.90 -10.76
N LEU A 267 -5.02 24.60 -10.52
CA LEU A 267 -5.61 23.70 -11.49
C LEU A 267 -7.10 23.44 -11.22
N SER A 268 -7.89 23.41 -12.27
CA SER A 268 -9.31 23.02 -12.22
C SER A 268 -9.66 22.05 -13.35
N LYS A 269 -10.70 21.25 -13.20
CA LYS A 269 -11.03 20.16 -14.14
C LYS A 269 -11.52 20.75 -15.48
N LEU A 270 -10.90 20.34 -16.59
CA LEU A 270 -11.33 20.69 -17.96
C LEU A 270 -12.11 19.53 -18.59
N SER A 271 -11.55 18.32 -18.49
CA SER A 271 -12.15 17.13 -19.07
C SER A 271 -11.66 15.87 -18.40
N ILE A 272 -12.40 14.79 -18.63
CA ILE A 272 -12.01 13.43 -18.28
C ILE A 272 -12.26 12.55 -19.50
N ALA A 273 -11.32 11.66 -19.78
CA ALA A 273 -11.54 10.57 -20.73
C ALA A 273 -11.34 9.22 -20.05
N SER A 274 -11.98 8.21 -20.62
CA SER A 274 -11.74 6.82 -20.27
C SER A 274 -11.86 5.90 -21.47
N THR A 275 -11.10 4.81 -21.43
CA THR A 275 -11.26 3.69 -22.34
C THR A 275 -11.60 2.45 -21.51
N GLU A 276 -12.81 1.92 -21.69
CA GLU A 276 -13.26 0.69 -21.05
C GLU A 276 -12.96 -0.51 -21.95
N VAL A 277 -12.34 -1.54 -21.37
CA VAL A 277 -11.92 -2.73 -22.10
C VAL A 277 -12.83 -3.90 -21.76
N PHE A 278 -13.60 -4.37 -22.75
CA PHE A 278 -14.52 -5.49 -22.64
C PHE A 278 -13.87 -6.74 -23.25
N PRO A 279 -13.44 -7.71 -22.43
CA PRO A 279 -12.77 -8.89 -22.94
C PRO A 279 -13.77 -9.91 -23.51
N ASN A 280 -13.37 -10.57 -24.60
CA ASN A 280 -14.06 -11.70 -25.20
C ASN A 280 -13.43 -13.04 -24.76
N GLN A 281 -14.13 -14.15 -25.01
CA GLN A 281 -13.67 -15.49 -24.64
C GLN A 281 -12.39 -15.92 -25.40
N ASP A 282 -12.15 -15.41 -26.59
CA ASP A 282 -11.01 -15.71 -27.45
C ASP A 282 -9.78 -14.83 -27.18
N LYS A 283 -9.77 -14.09 -26.05
CA LYS A 283 -8.78 -13.08 -25.66
C LYS A 283 -8.76 -11.81 -26.53
N SER A 284 -9.63 -11.68 -27.54
CA SER A 284 -9.89 -10.39 -28.15
C SER A 284 -10.64 -9.47 -27.17
N TYR A 285 -10.75 -8.19 -27.50
CA TYR A 285 -11.44 -7.23 -26.67
C TYR A 285 -12.08 -6.13 -27.51
N GLU A 286 -13.17 -5.57 -26.98
CA GLU A 286 -13.83 -4.39 -27.51
C GLU A 286 -13.50 -3.19 -26.63
N LEU A 287 -13.37 -2.01 -27.25
CA LEU A 287 -13.10 -0.76 -26.55
C LEU A 287 -14.33 0.13 -26.62
N ASN A 288 -14.81 0.56 -25.45
CA ASN A 288 -15.69 1.72 -25.36
C ASN A 288 -14.85 2.92 -24.92
N LYS A 289 -15.14 4.08 -25.49
CA LYS A 289 -14.33 5.29 -25.28
C LYS A 289 -15.28 6.41 -24.90
N ARG A 290 -14.99 7.09 -23.79
CA ARG A 290 -15.80 8.21 -23.29
C ARG A 290 -14.90 9.42 -23.07
N CYS A 291 -15.42 10.60 -23.39
CA CYS A 291 -14.77 11.86 -23.08
C CYS A 291 -15.84 12.90 -22.72
N TYR A 292 -15.70 13.46 -21.51
CA TYR A 292 -16.53 14.54 -21.01
C TYR A 292 -15.68 15.77 -20.79
N THR A 293 -16.20 16.92 -21.17
CA THR A 293 -15.58 18.25 -21.10
C THR A 293 -16.54 19.22 -20.41
N LEU A 294 -16.05 20.40 -20.03
CA LEU A 294 -16.91 21.48 -19.51
C LEU A 294 -18.01 21.92 -20.48
N PHE A 295 -17.88 21.66 -21.79
CA PHE A 295 -18.97 21.91 -22.75
C PHE A 295 -20.14 20.94 -22.54
N ASP A 296 -19.87 19.70 -22.14
CA ASP A 296 -20.90 18.70 -21.95
C ASP A 296 -21.74 19.00 -20.69
N GLU A 297 -21.17 19.65 -19.66
CA GLU A 297 -21.93 20.18 -18.51
C GLU A 297 -22.91 21.31 -18.91
N GLN A 298 -22.67 21.97 -20.05
CA GLN A 298 -23.53 23.04 -20.59
C GLN A 298 -24.57 22.50 -21.58
N ALA A 299 -24.55 21.21 -21.90
CA ALA A 299 -25.48 20.62 -22.85
C ALA A 299 -26.90 20.59 -22.27
N ASN A 300 -27.90 20.78 -23.15
CA ASN A 300 -29.31 20.86 -22.73
C ASN A 300 -29.82 19.57 -22.07
N ASP A 301 -29.25 18.43 -22.44
CA ASP A 301 -29.61 17.09 -21.96
C ASP A 301 -28.79 16.66 -20.73
N TYR A 302 -27.85 17.47 -20.24
CA TYR A 302 -26.98 17.10 -19.12
C TYR A 302 -27.77 16.83 -17.83
N GLN A 303 -28.82 17.61 -17.57
CA GLN A 303 -29.68 17.40 -16.40
C GLN A 303 -30.49 16.09 -16.50
N ASP A 304 -31.01 15.77 -17.70
CA ASP A 304 -31.70 14.50 -17.94
C ASP A 304 -30.74 13.31 -17.73
N GLN A 305 -29.47 13.45 -18.14
CA GLN A 305 -28.44 12.46 -17.87
C GLN A 305 -28.21 12.27 -16.37
N LEU A 306 -28.06 13.35 -15.58
CA LEU A 306 -27.90 13.25 -14.13
C LEU A 306 -29.10 12.56 -13.45
N GLU A 307 -30.33 12.92 -13.86
CA GLU A 307 -31.55 12.32 -13.31
C GLU A 307 -31.63 10.82 -13.60
N ASN A 308 -31.26 10.38 -14.81
CA ASN A 308 -31.23 8.96 -15.19
C ASN A 308 -30.34 8.11 -14.27
N TYR A 309 -29.26 8.68 -13.74
CA TYR A 309 -28.36 8.01 -12.79
C TYR A 309 -28.68 8.31 -11.32
N GLY A 310 -29.73 9.08 -11.04
CA GLY A 310 -30.11 9.48 -9.68
C GLY A 310 -29.09 10.40 -9.01
N LEU A 311 -28.34 11.17 -9.78
CA LEU A 311 -27.34 12.12 -9.29
C LEU A 311 -27.98 13.47 -8.93
N PRO A 312 -27.47 14.19 -7.92
CA PRO A 312 -27.88 15.57 -7.64
C PRO A 312 -27.73 16.51 -8.85
N SER A 313 -28.61 17.50 -9.00
CA SER A 313 -28.61 18.43 -10.14
C SER A 313 -27.35 19.31 -10.24
N ASN A 314 -26.58 19.44 -9.16
CA ASN A 314 -25.31 20.16 -9.12
C ASN A 314 -24.08 19.25 -9.30
N SER A 315 -24.28 17.99 -9.72
CA SER A 315 -23.19 17.04 -9.96
C SER A 315 -22.35 17.41 -11.19
N SER A 316 -21.04 17.38 -11.01
CA SER A 316 -20.06 17.61 -12.08
C SER A 316 -19.97 16.44 -13.06
N LEU A 317 -19.32 16.66 -14.21
CA LEU A 317 -19.08 15.64 -15.25
C LEU A 317 -18.40 14.38 -14.70
N VAL A 318 -17.61 14.54 -13.63
CA VAL A 318 -16.92 13.44 -12.95
C VAL A 318 -17.89 12.52 -12.22
N HIS A 319 -18.97 13.06 -11.66
CA HIS A 319 -20.02 12.24 -11.03
C HIS A 319 -20.75 11.40 -12.07
N LEU A 320 -21.12 12.01 -13.19
CA LEU A 320 -21.78 11.33 -14.30
C LEU A 320 -20.88 10.24 -14.87
N TRP A 321 -19.63 10.58 -15.16
CA TRP A 321 -18.63 9.61 -15.59
C TRP A 321 -18.48 8.45 -14.61
N LEU A 322 -18.40 8.72 -13.30
CA LEU A 322 -18.22 7.67 -12.29
C LEU A 322 -19.44 6.74 -12.22
N ALA A 323 -20.66 7.28 -12.32
CA ALA A 323 -21.89 6.47 -12.36
C ALA A 323 -21.90 5.53 -13.58
N GLN A 324 -21.56 6.04 -14.75
CA GLN A 324 -21.47 5.26 -15.98
C GLN A 324 -20.31 4.25 -15.99
N THR A 325 -19.21 4.58 -15.30
CA THR A 325 -18.05 3.69 -15.11
C THR A 325 -18.45 2.48 -14.27
N PHE A 326 -19.30 2.65 -13.25
CA PHE A 326 -19.84 1.52 -12.49
C PHE A 326 -20.70 0.59 -13.35
N GLU A 327 -21.53 1.11 -14.27
CA GLU A 327 -22.30 0.26 -15.20
C GLU A 327 -21.39 -0.53 -16.13
N SER A 328 -20.35 0.11 -16.67
CA SER A 328 -19.36 -0.58 -17.49
C SER A 328 -18.60 -1.63 -16.69
N ALA A 329 -18.27 -1.36 -15.42
CA ALA A 329 -17.64 -2.36 -14.55
C ALA A 329 -18.54 -3.57 -14.29
N GLU A 330 -19.85 -3.38 -14.19
CA GLU A 330 -20.81 -4.50 -14.12
C GLU A 330 -20.80 -5.34 -15.39
N GLN A 331 -20.81 -4.71 -16.56
CA GLN A 331 -20.73 -5.40 -17.84
C GLN A 331 -19.39 -6.14 -18.00
N ILE A 332 -18.27 -5.49 -17.69
CA ILE A 332 -16.93 -6.10 -17.67
C ILE A 332 -16.90 -7.32 -16.74
N TYR A 333 -17.48 -7.21 -15.55
CA TYR A 333 -17.59 -8.34 -14.62
C TYR A 333 -18.37 -9.51 -15.22
N GLN A 334 -19.49 -9.26 -15.92
CA GLN A 334 -20.24 -10.32 -16.60
C GLN A 334 -19.43 -10.99 -17.71
N CYS A 335 -18.59 -10.25 -18.45
CA CYS A 335 -17.70 -10.82 -19.46
C CYS A 335 -16.63 -11.74 -18.84
N MET A 336 -16.16 -11.43 -17.62
CA MET A 336 -15.02 -12.12 -17.01
C MET A 336 -15.38 -13.24 -16.03
N LYS A 337 -16.56 -13.22 -15.41
CA LYS A 337 -16.94 -14.22 -14.41
C LYS A 337 -16.86 -15.66 -14.97
N TYR A 338 -16.76 -16.62 -14.08
CA TYR A 338 -16.80 -18.04 -14.43
C TYR A 338 -18.25 -18.49 -14.61
N ASP A 339 -18.48 -19.48 -15.48
CA ASP A 339 -19.81 -20.07 -15.68
C ASP A 339 -20.26 -20.85 -14.43
N ASP A 340 -19.31 -21.47 -13.72
CA ASP A 340 -19.55 -22.09 -12.43
C ASP A 340 -19.58 -21.02 -11.34
N GLU A 341 -20.77 -20.75 -10.79
CA GLU A 341 -21.01 -19.78 -9.72
C GLU A 341 -20.27 -20.12 -8.41
N ASN A 342 -19.80 -21.36 -8.24
CA ASN A 342 -19.02 -21.75 -7.06
C ASN A 342 -17.58 -21.23 -7.12
N ILE A 343 -17.07 -20.88 -8.32
CA ILE A 343 -15.72 -20.33 -8.46
C ILE A 343 -15.75 -18.87 -7.99
N PRO A 344 -15.04 -18.52 -6.89
CA PRO A 344 -15.05 -17.15 -6.39
C PRO A 344 -14.47 -16.20 -7.44
N PHE A 345 -15.15 -15.09 -7.72
CA PHE A 345 -14.66 -14.05 -8.62
C PHE A 345 -15.02 -12.67 -8.07
N ASP A 346 -14.00 -11.84 -7.84
CA ASP A 346 -14.17 -10.55 -7.15
C ASP A 346 -14.96 -9.56 -8.03
N LYS A 347 -15.90 -8.84 -7.40
CA LYS A 347 -16.66 -7.76 -8.04
C LYS A 347 -15.84 -6.47 -7.97
N CYS A 348 -14.69 -6.46 -8.62
CA CYS A 348 -13.77 -5.34 -8.61
C CYS A 348 -13.11 -5.15 -9.97
N VAL A 349 -13.28 -3.96 -10.56
CA VAL A 349 -12.64 -3.56 -11.82
C VAL A 349 -11.60 -2.48 -11.53
N LYS A 350 -10.43 -2.60 -12.19
CA LYS A 350 -9.33 -1.65 -11.99
C LYS A 350 -9.52 -0.45 -12.90
N VAL A 351 -9.30 0.75 -12.34
CA VAL A 351 -9.30 2.02 -13.07
C VAL A 351 -7.87 2.56 -13.04
N LEU A 352 -7.23 2.62 -14.20
CA LEU A 352 -5.80 2.80 -14.37
C LEU A 352 -5.50 4.13 -15.07
N GLY A 353 -5.01 5.11 -14.31
CA GLY A 353 -4.49 6.37 -14.86
C GLY A 353 -2.97 6.42 -14.79
N TRP A 354 -2.32 7.05 -15.77
CA TRP A 354 -0.85 7.12 -15.82
C TRP A 354 -0.30 8.25 -14.94
N ASN A 355 0.53 7.94 -13.95
CA ASN A 355 1.00 8.90 -12.94
C ASN A 355 -0.18 9.56 -12.17
N SER A 356 -1.22 8.76 -11.91
CA SER A 356 -2.50 9.18 -11.33
C SER A 356 -2.50 9.25 -9.80
N SER A 357 -1.52 8.62 -9.13
CA SER A 357 -1.47 8.48 -7.66
C SER A 357 -1.46 9.81 -6.89
N ARG A 358 -1.01 10.88 -7.54
CA ARG A 358 -0.98 12.24 -6.98
C ARG A 358 -2.05 13.16 -7.58
N PHE A 359 -2.21 13.08 -8.91
CA PHE A 359 -2.90 14.10 -9.68
C PHE A 359 -4.39 13.77 -9.85
N ASP A 360 -4.69 12.68 -10.55
CA ASP A 360 -6.07 12.31 -10.89
C ASP A 360 -6.91 11.97 -9.67
N ILE A 361 -6.31 11.26 -8.70
CA ILE A 361 -6.96 10.95 -7.43
C ILE A 361 -7.43 12.25 -6.73
N ALA A 362 -6.62 13.32 -6.80
CA ALA A 362 -7.00 14.59 -6.22
C ALA A 362 -8.22 15.22 -6.91
N LEU A 363 -8.41 14.98 -8.20
CA LEU A 363 -9.53 15.48 -8.99
C LEU A 363 -10.81 14.65 -8.76
N LEU A 364 -10.70 13.42 -8.23
CA LEU A 364 -11.84 12.57 -7.91
C LEU A 364 -12.53 12.93 -6.59
N TRP A 365 -11.82 13.52 -5.61
CA TRP A 365 -12.34 13.72 -4.25
C TRP A 365 -13.75 14.31 -4.16
N ASP A 366 -14.04 15.38 -4.90
CA ASP A 366 -15.37 16.00 -4.86
C ASP A 366 -16.47 15.05 -5.35
N ALA A 367 -16.17 14.18 -6.31
CA ALA A 367 -17.12 13.20 -6.85
C ALA A 367 -17.24 11.94 -5.97
N LEU A 368 -16.23 11.67 -5.13
CA LEU A 368 -16.31 10.58 -4.15
C LEU A 368 -17.28 10.90 -3.01
N ASP A 369 -17.61 12.18 -2.77
CA ASP A 369 -18.67 12.61 -1.84
C ASP A 369 -20.06 12.47 -2.47
N CYS A 370 -20.53 11.23 -2.61
CA CYS A 370 -21.84 10.92 -3.18
C CYS A 370 -22.61 9.90 -2.33
N GLU A 371 -23.94 10.00 -2.32
CA GLU A 371 -24.79 9.04 -1.63
C GLU A 371 -24.79 7.65 -2.29
N LEU A 372 -24.42 7.54 -3.58
CA LEU A 372 -24.48 6.30 -4.35
C LEU A 372 -23.33 5.31 -4.06
N TRP A 373 -22.20 5.80 -3.53
CA TRP A 373 -21.03 4.97 -3.26
C TRP A 373 -20.41 5.23 -1.88
N THR A 374 -19.53 4.33 -1.46
CA THR A 374 -18.67 4.47 -0.27
C THR A 374 -17.22 4.31 -0.66
N MET A 375 -16.36 5.16 -0.11
CA MET A 375 -14.92 5.04 -0.27
C MET A 375 -14.33 4.12 0.80
N GLY A 376 -13.44 3.21 0.40
CA GLY A 376 -12.61 2.43 1.31
C GLY A 376 -11.39 3.23 1.78
N VAL A 377 -10.59 2.63 2.66
CA VAL A 377 -9.34 3.27 3.11
C VAL A 377 -8.39 3.45 1.93
N PRO A 378 -7.91 4.68 1.67
CA PRO A 378 -6.85 4.89 0.69
C PRO A 378 -5.57 4.14 1.11
N ILE A 379 -4.95 3.41 0.19
CA ILE A 379 -3.66 2.76 0.42
C ILE A 379 -2.56 3.75 0.07
N GLY A 380 -1.64 4.01 1.00
CA GLY A 380 -0.56 4.98 0.84
C GLY A 380 -0.71 6.16 1.80
N ASP A 381 0.08 7.20 1.58
CA ASP A 381 -0.09 8.46 2.30
C ASP A 381 -1.02 9.41 1.52
N LEU A 382 -1.49 10.48 2.16
CA LEU A 382 -2.42 11.45 1.55
C LEU A 382 -1.84 12.17 0.32
N ASN A 383 -0.52 12.14 0.11
CA ASN A 383 0.16 12.79 -1.01
C ASN A 383 0.53 11.81 -2.13
N ASN A 384 0.64 10.51 -1.81
CA ASN A 384 0.99 9.42 -2.71
C ASN A 384 0.00 8.28 -2.51
N THR A 385 -1.28 8.56 -2.78
CA THR A 385 -2.30 7.53 -2.68
C THR A 385 -2.06 6.49 -3.79
N LYS A 386 -1.59 5.31 -3.40
CA LYS A 386 -1.29 4.22 -4.33
C LYS A 386 -2.55 3.56 -4.87
N SER A 387 -3.62 3.55 -4.07
CA SER A 387 -4.90 3.04 -4.51
C SER A 387 -6.06 3.58 -3.70
N ILE A 388 -7.21 3.79 -4.35
CA ILE A 388 -8.50 4.05 -3.71
C ILE A 388 -9.51 3.04 -4.24
N THR A 389 -10.22 2.39 -3.32
CA THR A 389 -11.35 1.53 -3.68
C THR A 389 -12.66 2.26 -3.41
N VAL A 390 -13.53 2.34 -4.41
CA VAL A 390 -14.86 2.94 -4.31
C VAL A 390 -15.89 1.85 -4.57
N THR A 391 -16.84 1.67 -3.66
CA THR A 391 -17.86 0.63 -3.73
C THR A 391 -19.23 1.24 -4.00
N ASN A 392 -19.91 0.80 -5.05
CA ASN A 392 -21.30 1.16 -5.31
C ASN A 392 -22.20 0.52 -4.22
N LYS A 393 -23.04 1.32 -3.56
CA LYS A 393 -23.86 0.82 -2.44
C LYS A 393 -24.96 -0.14 -2.88
N LYS A 394 -25.46 -0.02 -4.12
CA LYS A 394 -26.58 -0.81 -4.64
C LYS A 394 -26.11 -2.14 -5.21
N SER A 395 -25.11 -2.12 -6.10
CA SER A 395 -24.63 -3.34 -6.77
C SER A 395 -23.49 -4.05 -6.06
N HIS A 396 -22.87 -3.39 -5.08
CA HIS A 396 -21.64 -3.83 -4.41
C HIS A 396 -20.44 -4.00 -5.37
N MET A 397 -20.53 -3.48 -6.60
CA MET A 397 -19.41 -3.41 -7.53
C MET A 397 -18.36 -2.43 -6.99
N LYS A 398 -17.08 -2.79 -7.14
CA LYS A 398 -15.95 -1.97 -6.72
C LYS A 398 -15.19 -1.45 -7.93
N LEU A 399 -14.82 -0.18 -7.88
CA LEU A 399 -13.80 0.41 -8.75
C LEU A 399 -12.56 0.63 -7.91
N GLN A 400 -11.43 0.10 -8.34
CA GLN A 400 -10.15 0.30 -7.67
C GLN A 400 -9.23 1.14 -8.54
N PHE A 401 -9.09 2.40 -8.16
CA PHE A 401 -8.19 3.36 -8.79
C PHE A 401 -6.75 3.03 -8.42
N ILE A 402 -5.89 2.85 -9.42
CA ILE A 402 -4.48 2.48 -9.27
C ILE A 402 -3.67 3.25 -10.31
N ASP A 403 -2.46 3.65 -9.94
CA ASP A 403 -1.51 4.24 -10.87
C ASP A 403 -0.91 3.18 -11.81
N ALA A 404 -1.16 3.32 -13.11
CA ALA A 404 -0.65 2.41 -14.13
C ALA A 404 0.89 2.40 -14.17
N GLU A 405 1.56 3.51 -13.83
CA GLU A 405 3.02 3.60 -13.80
C GLU A 405 3.62 2.58 -12.81
N ASN A 406 2.92 2.27 -11.72
CA ASN A 406 3.39 1.26 -10.76
C ASN A 406 3.52 -0.14 -11.38
N LEU A 407 2.78 -0.45 -12.46
CA LEU A 407 2.82 -1.74 -13.17
C LEU A 407 3.94 -1.84 -14.21
N PHE A 408 4.61 -0.73 -14.54
CA PHE A 408 5.73 -0.70 -15.49
C PHE A 408 7.04 -0.20 -14.85
N GLY A 409 6.96 0.44 -13.69
CA GLY A 409 8.07 1.17 -13.07
C GLY A 409 8.14 2.63 -13.56
N PRO A 410 9.00 3.47 -12.96
CA PRO A 410 9.05 4.91 -13.25
C PRO A 410 9.45 5.17 -14.71
N MET A 411 8.48 5.53 -15.55
CA MET A 411 8.70 5.83 -16.97
C MET A 411 7.55 6.67 -17.54
N THR A 412 7.84 7.39 -18.62
CA THR A 412 6.78 8.13 -19.34
C THR A 412 5.89 7.18 -20.14
N LEU A 413 4.61 7.49 -20.28
CA LEU A 413 3.69 6.75 -21.16
C LEU A 413 4.24 6.58 -22.58
N LYS A 414 4.86 7.64 -23.13
CA LYS A 414 5.48 7.59 -24.47
C LYS A 414 6.57 6.52 -24.58
N ALA A 415 7.41 6.39 -23.55
CA ALA A 415 8.43 5.34 -23.50
C ALA A 415 7.79 3.95 -23.36
N CYS A 416 6.78 3.83 -22.50
CA CYS A 416 6.05 2.57 -22.32
C CYS A 416 5.40 2.07 -23.62
N VAL A 417 4.68 2.94 -24.36
CA VAL A 417 4.06 2.58 -25.64
C VAL A 417 5.11 2.17 -26.67
N LYS A 418 6.25 2.88 -26.72
CA LYS A 418 7.35 2.54 -27.64
C LYS A 418 7.98 1.18 -27.35
N ASP A 419 8.17 0.87 -26.07
CA ASP A 419 8.93 -0.32 -25.64
C ASP A 419 8.04 -1.55 -25.47
N GLN A 420 6.77 -1.35 -25.08
CA GLN A 420 5.83 -2.41 -24.67
C GLN A 420 4.48 -2.37 -25.42
N GLY A 421 4.20 -1.33 -26.21
CA GLY A 421 2.92 -1.14 -26.92
C GLY A 421 2.99 -1.45 -28.41
N ASP A 422 2.02 -0.95 -29.17
CA ASP A 422 2.07 -1.00 -30.63
C ASP A 422 3.00 0.10 -31.16
N LYS A 423 3.97 -0.27 -32.00
CA LYS A 423 4.95 0.66 -32.57
C LYS A 423 4.32 1.68 -33.52
N THR A 424 3.08 1.46 -33.94
CA THR A 424 2.32 2.38 -34.79
C THR A 424 1.55 3.44 -34.00
N GLU A 425 1.29 3.20 -32.72
CA GLU A 425 0.66 4.14 -31.80
C GLU A 425 1.68 5.17 -31.30
N HIS A 426 1.21 6.40 -31.10
CA HIS A 426 2.03 7.48 -30.55
C HIS A 426 1.21 8.35 -29.61
N LYS A 427 1.90 8.91 -28.61
CA LYS A 427 1.34 9.91 -27.73
C LYS A 427 1.29 11.26 -28.45
N ASP A 428 0.09 11.82 -28.58
CA ASP A 428 -0.15 13.15 -29.13
C ASP A 428 0.35 14.27 -28.19
N VAL A 429 0.22 15.53 -28.63
CA VAL A 429 0.68 16.71 -27.88
C VAL A 429 -0.46 17.72 -27.67
N PHE A 430 -0.51 18.32 -26.48
CA PHE A 430 -1.52 19.34 -26.15
C PHE A 430 -0.90 20.51 -25.36
N PRO A 431 -1.25 21.78 -25.66
CA PRO A 431 -0.66 22.94 -24.97
C PRO A 431 -1.43 23.31 -23.70
N TYR A 432 -0.92 22.88 -22.55
CA TYR A 432 -1.59 23.04 -21.25
C TYR A 432 -1.57 24.47 -20.68
N GLU A 433 -0.55 25.27 -20.99
CA GLU A 433 -0.31 26.56 -20.30
C GLU A 433 -1.14 27.74 -20.86
N ILE A 434 -1.74 27.59 -22.05
CA ILE A 434 -2.49 28.69 -22.69
C ILE A 434 -3.99 28.69 -22.34
N ILE A 435 -4.51 27.60 -21.77
CA ILE A 435 -5.93 27.41 -21.46
C ILE A 435 -6.14 27.58 -19.95
N ASN A 436 -7.03 28.50 -19.58
CA ASN A 436 -7.34 28.85 -18.20
C ASN A 436 -8.85 29.05 -17.99
N SER A 437 -9.28 29.29 -16.75
CA SER A 437 -10.70 29.42 -16.38
C SER A 437 -11.45 30.52 -17.14
N LYS A 438 -10.74 31.53 -17.66
CA LYS A 438 -11.33 32.71 -18.31
C LYS A 438 -11.44 32.57 -19.82
N ASN A 439 -10.56 31.80 -20.46
CA ASN A 439 -10.44 31.77 -21.92
C ASN A 439 -10.75 30.41 -22.56
N TRP A 440 -10.98 29.34 -21.77
CA TRP A 440 -11.08 27.98 -22.30
C TRP A 440 -12.12 27.82 -23.41
N ASN A 441 -13.29 28.45 -23.28
CA ASN A 441 -14.37 28.36 -24.27
C ASN A 441 -13.93 28.99 -25.61
N GLU A 442 -13.44 30.23 -25.56
CA GLU A 442 -12.98 30.94 -26.76
C GLU A 442 -11.79 30.23 -27.42
N VAL A 443 -10.84 29.74 -26.63
CA VAL A 443 -9.64 29.07 -27.13
C VAL A 443 -9.97 27.74 -27.79
N LEU A 444 -10.86 26.94 -27.20
CA LEU A 444 -11.20 25.60 -27.72
C LEU A 444 -12.15 25.65 -28.94
N MET A 445 -12.93 26.72 -29.10
CA MET A 445 -13.83 26.88 -30.26
C MET A 445 -13.13 27.40 -31.53
N LYS A 446 -11.86 27.78 -31.46
CA LYS A 446 -11.08 28.22 -32.62
C LYS A 446 -10.87 27.09 -33.63
N THR A 447 -10.95 27.46 -34.92
CA THR A 447 -10.77 26.55 -36.06
C THR A 447 -9.33 26.54 -36.56
N GLU A 448 -8.52 27.55 -36.21
CA GLU A 448 -7.08 27.54 -36.46
C GLU A 448 -6.34 26.57 -35.52
N PRO A 449 -5.24 25.92 -35.96
CA PRO A 449 -4.40 25.12 -35.07
C PRO A 449 -3.73 25.97 -33.99
N PHE A 450 -3.19 25.33 -32.95
CA PHE A 450 -2.27 25.97 -32.00
C PHE A 450 -0.96 26.34 -32.70
N GLU A 451 -0.40 27.48 -32.33
CA GLU A 451 0.90 27.92 -32.83
C GLU A 451 2.03 27.19 -32.09
N TYR A 452 3.22 27.12 -32.69
CA TYR A 452 4.35 26.42 -32.06
C TYR A 452 4.71 26.98 -30.67
N GLU A 453 4.61 28.29 -30.51
CA GLU A 453 4.88 28.97 -29.23
C GLU A 453 3.83 28.67 -28.16
N ASP A 454 2.63 28.20 -28.53
CA ASP A 454 1.59 27.81 -27.55
C ASP A 454 2.03 26.59 -26.71
N PHE A 455 2.98 25.79 -27.22
CA PHE A 455 3.55 24.64 -26.51
C PHE A 455 4.73 25.00 -25.61
N LYS A 456 5.04 26.29 -25.44
CA LYS A 456 6.12 26.74 -24.58
C LYS A 456 5.80 26.47 -23.12
N SER A 457 6.70 25.77 -22.43
CA SER A 457 6.59 25.58 -21.00
C SER A 457 7.37 26.65 -20.25
N GLN A 458 6.70 27.40 -19.39
CA GLN A 458 7.34 28.40 -18.53
C GLN A 458 8.29 27.76 -17.52
N LEU A 459 7.97 26.55 -17.04
CA LEU A 459 8.83 25.79 -16.13
C LEU A 459 10.15 25.37 -16.78
N LYS A 460 10.11 24.95 -18.06
CA LYS A 460 11.31 24.50 -18.79
C LYS A 460 12.01 25.62 -19.56
N GLY A 461 11.40 26.80 -19.66
CA GLY A 461 11.93 27.95 -20.41
C GLY A 461 11.97 27.76 -21.94
N GLY A 462 11.32 26.72 -22.48
CA GLY A 462 11.35 26.34 -23.89
C GLY A 462 10.12 25.53 -24.31
N CYS A 463 9.99 25.25 -25.62
CA CYS A 463 8.91 24.40 -26.14
C CYS A 463 8.95 23.01 -25.52
N SER A 464 7.80 22.54 -25.05
CA SER A 464 7.63 21.21 -24.46
C SER A 464 7.73 20.08 -25.49
N ILE A 465 7.66 20.43 -26.77
CA ILE A 465 7.69 19.53 -27.93
C ILE A 465 8.78 19.94 -28.91
N ILE A 466 9.25 19.00 -29.73
CA ILE A 466 10.19 19.27 -30.83
C ILE A 466 9.44 19.63 -32.12
N LYS A 467 10.18 20.16 -33.11
CA LYS A 467 9.60 20.60 -34.39
C LYS A 467 8.86 19.47 -35.13
N ASP A 468 9.41 18.27 -35.14
CA ASP A 468 8.79 17.11 -35.78
C ASP A 468 7.45 16.73 -35.13
N GLU A 469 7.33 16.84 -33.80
CA GLU A 469 6.07 16.60 -33.07
C GLU A 469 5.02 17.65 -33.39
N TYR A 470 5.44 18.91 -33.56
CA TYR A 470 4.54 19.98 -33.96
C TYR A 470 4.06 19.81 -35.42
N ASP A 471 4.94 19.41 -36.32
CA ASP A 471 4.57 19.17 -37.72
C ASP A 471 3.59 17.98 -37.82
N GLN A 472 3.77 16.96 -36.98
CA GLN A 472 2.80 15.86 -36.83
C GLN A 472 1.44 16.36 -36.28
N TYR A 473 1.46 17.17 -35.22
CA TYR A 473 0.25 17.83 -34.70
C TYR A 473 -0.53 18.58 -35.79
N LEU A 474 0.15 19.35 -36.66
CA LEU A 474 -0.50 20.07 -37.76
C LEU A 474 -1.12 19.13 -38.81
N ILE A 475 -0.56 17.94 -39.01
CA ILE A 475 -1.13 16.92 -39.90
C ILE A 475 -2.39 16.35 -39.27
N ASP A 476 -2.36 16.03 -37.99
CA ASP A 476 -3.49 15.41 -37.29
C ASP A 476 -4.63 16.41 -37.06
N PHE A 477 -4.31 17.66 -36.74
CA PHE A 477 -5.32 18.72 -36.54
C PHE A 477 -6.22 18.92 -37.76
N LYS A 478 -5.73 18.68 -38.99
CA LYS A 478 -6.54 18.78 -40.23
C LYS A 478 -7.75 17.85 -40.27
N ARG A 479 -7.79 16.83 -39.41
CA ARG A 479 -8.93 15.90 -39.29
C ARG A 479 -10.07 16.46 -38.44
N PHE A 480 -9.84 17.57 -37.75
CA PHE A 480 -10.77 18.14 -36.77
C PHE A 480 -11.20 19.54 -37.19
N THR A 481 -12.43 19.91 -36.84
CA THR A 481 -13.03 21.18 -37.20
C THR A 481 -12.54 22.33 -36.32
N ASN A 482 -12.24 22.02 -35.05
CA ASN A 482 -11.81 22.97 -34.04
C ASN A 482 -10.94 22.29 -32.98
N ARG A 483 -10.37 23.11 -32.09
CA ARG A 483 -9.48 22.64 -31.00
C ARG A 483 -10.21 21.79 -29.95
N LEU A 484 -11.53 21.93 -29.76
CA LEU A 484 -12.33 21.07 -28.88
C LEU A 484 -12.40 19.63 -29.40
N GLU A 485 -12.68 19.44 -30.70
CA GLU A 485 -12.67 18.11 -31.31
C GLU A 485 -11.28 17.46 -31.21
N TYR A 486 -10.23 18.25 -31.41
CA TYR A 486 -8.86 17.79 -31.19
C TYR A 486 -8.60 17.39 -29.72
N LEU A 487 -9.05 18.19 -28.74
CA LEU A 487 -8.94 17.86 -27.31
C LEU A 487 -9.65 16.53 -26.98
N LYS A 488 -10.88 16.33 -27.48
CA LYS A 488 -11.63 15.08 -27.27
C LYS A 488 -10.87 13.87 -27.85
N TYR A 489 -10.33 14.01 -29.07
CA TYR A 489 -9.48 12.98 -29.68
C TYR A 489 -8.20 12.73 -28.88
N TYR A 490 -7.49 13.79 -28.49
CA TYR A 490 -6.26 13.74 -27.71
C TYR A 490 -6.44 12.96 -26.40
N ASN A 491 -7.48 13.30 -25.64
CA ASN A 491 -7.77 12.64 -24.35
C ASN A 491 -8.10 11.16 -24.54
N ILE A 492 -8.90 10.83 -25.56
CA ILE A 492 -9.26 9.44 -25.88
C ILE A 492 -8.04 8.64 -26.32
N ASN A 493 -7.18 9.22 -27.15
CA ASN A 493 -5.95 8.56 -27.58
C ASN A 493 -5.04 8.29 -26.37
N TYR A 494 -4.92 9.24 -25.45
CA TYR A 494 -4.14 9.07 -24.21
C TYR A 494 -4.59 7.84 -23.41
N THR A 495 -5.90 7.62 -23.28
CA THR A 495 -6.44 6.48 -22.54
C THR A 495 -6.34 5.17 -23.31
N GLU A 496 -6.50 5.21 -24.63
CA GLU A 496 -6.44 4.05 -25.51
C GLU A 496 -5.04 3.45 -25.63
N ILE A 497 -4.00 4.26 -25.82
CA ILE A 497 -2.61 3.77 -26.01
C ILE A 497 -2.05 3.05 -24.77
N MET A 498 -2.68 3.21 -23.59
CA MET A 498 -2.36 2.44 -22.39
C MET A 498 -2.80 0.97 -22.47
N VAL A 499 -3.85 0.68 -23.25
CA VAL A 499 -4.49 -0.66 -23.28
C VAL A 499 -3.53 -1.73 -23.79
N LYS A 500 -2.79 -1.45 -24.89
CA LYS A 500 -1.94 -2.46 -25.51
C LYS A 500 -0.75 -2.88 -24.61
N PRO A 501 0.03 -1.95 -24.00
CA PRO A 501 1.02 -2.29 -23.00
C PRO A 501 0.47 -3.11 -21.82
N LEU A 502 -0.70 -2.73 -21.30
CA LEU A 502 -1.35 -3.45 -20.19
C LEU A 502 -1.76 -4.87 -20.58
N MET A 503 -2.31 -5.06 -21.79
CA MET A 503 -2.64 -6.38 -22.33
C MET A 503 -1.39 -7.25 -22.50
N ASN A 504 -0.32 -6.70 -23.08
CA ASN A 504 0.95 -7.42 -23.25
C ASN A 504 1.55 -7.83 -21.88
N LEU A 505 1.41 -6.97 -20.86
CA LEU A 505 1.81 -7.31 -19.49
C LEU A 505 0.96 -8.47 -18.94
N ILE A 506 -0.36 -8.41 -19.07
CA ILE A 506 -1.27 -9.50 -18.65
C ILE A 506 -0.90 -10.81 -19.35
N ASP A 507 -0.70 -10.79 -20.68
CA ASP A 507 -0.31 -11.96 -21.46
C ASP A 507 1.00 -12.58 -20.96
N THR A 508 1.98 -11.73 -20.62
CA THR A 508 3.29 -12.15 -20.13
C THR A 508 3.22 -12.88 -18.79
N PHE A 509 2.31 -12.52 -17.90
CA PHE A 509 2.16 -13.17 -16.59
C PHE A 509 1.14 -14.32 -16.60
N GLU A 510 0.15 -14.29 -17.49
CA GLU A 510 -0.86 -15.34 -17.63
C GLU A 510 -0.23 -16.70 -17.97
N GLN A 511 0.86 -16.73 -18.77
CA GLN A 511 1.59 -17.98 -19.08
C GLN A 511 2.10 -18.70 -17.81
N PHE A 512 2.25 -17.98 -16.70
CA PHE A 512 2.67 -18.51 -15.41
C PHE A 512 1.50 -18.76 -14.45
N ASN A 513 0.24 -18.63 -14.90
CA ASN A 513 -0.98 -18.61 -14.10
C ASN A 513 -0.99 -17.49 -13.05
N ILE A 514 -0.47 -16.31 -13.40
CA ILE A 514 -0.45 -15.14 -12.51
C ILE A 514 -1.37 -14.08 -13.10
N ASP A 515 -2.37 -13.68 -12.32
CA ASP A 515 -3.25 -12.57 -12.68
C ASP A 515 -2.62 -11.24 -12.24
N VAL A 516 -2.41 -10.32 -13.17
CA VAL A 516 -1.70 -9.05 -12.92
C VAL A 516 -2.60 -8.02 -12.24
N LEU A 517 -3.87 -7.94 -12.64
CA LEU A 517 -4.76 -6.85 -12.22
C LEU A 517 -5.03 -6.79 -10.70
N PRO A 518 -5.03 -7.91 -9.94
CA PRO A 518 -5.10 -7.88 -8.48
C PRO A 518 -3.93 -7.17 -7.79
N TYR A 519 -2.81 -6.96 -8.47
CA TYR A 519 -1.60 -6.36 -7.92
C TYR A 519 -1.53 -4.85 -8.17
N ILE A 520 -0.95 -4.12 -7.21
CA ILE A 520 -0.82 -2.65 -7.29
C ILE A 520 0.48 -2.19 -7.96
N SER A 521 1.44 -3.10 -8.17
CA SER A 521 2.73 -2.77 -8.78
C SER A 521 3.42 -3.98 -9.43
N ILE A 522 4.34 -3.71 -10.35
CA ILE A 522 5.21 -4.72 -10.96
C ILE A 522 6.06 -5.43 -9.91
N ALA A 523 6.46 -4.73 -8.85
CA ALA A 523 7.19 -5.34 -7.74
C ALA A 523 6.36 -6.39 -7.00
N SER A 524 5.07 -6.14 -6.81
CA SER A 524 4.17 -7.15 -6.23
C SER A 524 3.90 -8.33 -7.17
N CYS A 525 3.81 -8.09 -8.50
CA CYS A 525 3.74 -9.16 -9.50
C CYS A 525 5.00 -10.02 -9.51
N ALA A 526 6.17 -9.37 -9.50
CA ALA A 526 7.47 -10.03 -9.43
C ALA A 526 7.57 -10.85 -8.14
N TYR A 527 7.21 -10.29 -6.99
CA TYR A 527 7.17 -11.00 -5.71
C TYR A 527 6.27 -12.25 -5.75
N ALA A 528 5.08 -12.14 -6.34
CA ALA A 528 4.17 -13.27 -6.51
C ALA A 528 4.79 -14.36 -7.41
N THR A 529 5.40 -13.96 -8.53
CA THR A 529 6.08 -14.85 -9.49
C THR A 529 7.29 -15.56 -8.87
N LYS A 530 8.11 -14.78 -8.15
CA LYS A 530 9.30 -15.15 -7.35
C LYS A 530 8.99 -16.19 -6.27
N HIS A 531 7.76 -16.25 -5.75
CA HIS A 531 7.32 -17.34 -4.86
C HIS A 531 6.64 -18.48 -5.60
N TYR A 532 5.80 -18.19 -6.61
CA TYR A 532 5.10 -19.20 -7.39
C TYR A 532 6.08 -20.17 -8.08
N SER A 533 7.20 -19.66 -8.59
CA SER A 533 8.25 -20.47 -9.23
C SER A 533 8.94 -21.47 -8.29
N THR A 534 8.88 -21.28 -6.97
CA THR A 534 9.41 -22.25 -5.98
C THR A 534 8.50 -23.46 -5.79
N TYR A 535 7.20 -23.30 -6.06
CA TYR A 535 6.21 -24.38 -6.02
C TYR A 535 6.03 -25.02 -7.39
N PHE A 536 6.25 -24.29 -8.48
CA PHE A 536 6.05 -24.78 -9.86
C PHE A 536 7.25 -24.51 -10.76
N PRO A 537 8.46 -24.99 -10.40
CA PRO A 537 9.67 -24.72 -11.18
C PRO A 537 9.58 -25.17 -12.64
N SER A 538 8.82 -26.22 -12.97
CA SER A 538 8.70 -26.71 -14.34
C SER A 538 8.16 -25.65 -15.32
N LYS A 539 7.34 -24.70 -14.83
CA LYS A 539 6.77 -23.62 -15.63
C LYS A 539 7.77 -22.53 -16.02
N PHE A 540 8.93 -22.50 -15.38
CA PHE A 540 9.94 -21.44 -15.55
C PHE A 540 11.26 -21.97 -16.12
N ASN A 541 11.34 -23.26 -16.44
CA ASN A 541 12.55 -23.87 -16.98
C ASN A 541 12.63 -23.71 -18.50
N LEU A 542 13.75 -23.17 -18.98
CA LEU A 542 14.14 -23.26 -20.40
C LEU A 542 14.65 -24.68 -20.68
N GLU A 543 14.34 -25.24 -21.86
CA GLU A 543 14.70 -26.61 -22.25
C GLU A 543 16.21 -26.95 -22.14
N SER A 544 17.08 -25.93 -22.05
CA SER A 544 18.53 -26.05 -21.95
C SER A 544 19.08 -26.43 -20.56
N ASP A 545 18.32 -26.22 -19.48
CA ASP A 545 18.81 -26.40 -18.10
C ASP A 545 18.21 -27.64 -17.43
N LYS A 546 18.64 -28.83 -17.88
CA LYS A 546 18.32 -30.11 -17.22
C LYS A 546 19.11 -30.29 -15.90
N GLN A 547 18.89 -29.43 -14.91
CA GLN A 547 19.29 -29.68 -13.51
C GLN A 547 18.09 -30.12 -12.66
N THR A 548 18.38 -30.89 -11.60
CA THR A 548 17.39 -31.48 -10.69
C THR A 548 16.84 -30.41 -9.75
N TYR A 549 15.81 -29.67 -10.20
CA TYR A 549 15.00 -28.82 -9.33
C TYR A 549 14.20 -29.67 -8.31
N TYR A 550 13.45 -29.02 -7.41
CA TYR A 550 12.37 -29.72 -6.73
C TYR A 550 11.30 -30.15 -7.74
N SER A 551 10.56 -31.22 -7.44
CA SER A 551 9.34 -31.54 -8.18
C SER A 551 8.30 -30.46 -7.92
N ASP A 552 7.50 -30.13 -8.94
CA ASP A 552 6.33 -29.27 -8.75
C ASP A 552 5.46 -29.73 -7.57
N PHE A 553 4.84 -28.75 -6.93
CA PHE A 553 3.82 -28.98 -5.93
C PHE A 553 2.62 -29.68 -6.58
N ASP A 554 2.29 -30.84 -6.04
CA ASP A 554 1.17 -31.68 -6.40
C ASP A 554 0.25 -31.81 -5.17
N ILE A 555 -0.97 -31.30 -5.30
CA ILE A 555 -1.98 -31.38 -4.25
C ILE A 555 -2.34 -32.82 -3.89
N ASN A 556 -2.01 -33.82 -4.72
CA ASN A 556 -2.27 -35.24 -4.43
C ASN A 556 -1.09 -35.93 -3.76
N ALA A 557 0.11 -35.35 -3.82
CA ALA A 557 1.31 -35.94 -3.24
C ALA A 557 1.26 -35.96 -1.70
N ASP A 558 2.07 -36.86 -1.12
CA ASP A 558 2.32 -36.95 0.31
C ASP A 558 3.62 -36.19 0.66
N TYR A 559 3.44 -35.06 1.33
CA TYR A 559 4.53 -34.22 1.85
C TYR A 559 4.70 -34.36 3.35
N SER A 560 3.96 -35.28 4.00
CA SER A 560 4.13 -35.52 5.42
C SER A 560 5.59 -35.89 5.67
N ASN A 561 6.23 -35.13 6.57
CA ASN A 561 7.62 -35.38 6.93
C ASN A 561 7.60 -36.59 7.87
N PRO A 562 7.89 -37.81 7.40
CA PRO A 562 7.89 -38.94 8.29
C PRO A 562 9.17 -38.74 9.08
N ASN A 563 9.07 -38.35 10.36
CA ASN A 563 10.13 -38.76 11.27
C ASN A 563 10.22 -40.28 11.09
N PRO A 564 11.30 -40.85 10.53
CA PRO A 564 11.35 -42.28 10.21
C PRO A 564 11.18 -43.14 11.47
N ASN A 565 11.39 -42.54 12.65
CA ASN A 565 11.25 -43.14 13.96
C ASN A 565 9.89 -42.83 14.64
N ALA A 566 8.97 -42.11 13.99
CA ALA A 566 7.65 -41.83 14.57
C ALA A 566 6.84 -43.11 14.65
N LYS A 567 6.53 -43.53 15.89
CA LYS A 567 5.70 -44.70 16.13
C LYS A 567 4.28 -44.46 15.60
N PRO A 568 3.68 -45.42 14.87
CA PRO A 568 2.27 -45.39 14.52
C PRO A 568 1.42 -45.15 15.76
N PHE A 569 0.34 -44.39 15.61
CA PHE A 569 -0.59 -44.17 16.69
C PHE A 569 -1.36 -45.47 16.99
N ILE A 570 -1.35 -45.91 18.24
CA ILE A 570 -2.16 -47.05 18.68
C ILE A 570 -3.35 -46.49 19.48
N LEU A 571 -4.56 -46.67 18.95
CA LEU A 571 -5.78 -46.23 19.62
C LEU A 571 -5.99 -47.03 20.92
N THR A 572 -6.10 -46.32 22.05
CA THR A 572 -6.46 -46.94 23.34
C THR A 572 -7.94 -46.71 23.64
N ALA A 573 -8.57 -47.63 24.38
CA ALA A 573 -9.97 -47.49 24.78
C ALA A 573 -10.22 -46.19 25.57
N GLY A 574 -9.27 -45.77 26.40
CA GLY A 574 -9.36 -44.50 27.14
C GLY A 574 -9.32 -43.27 26.22
N TYR A 575 -8.44 -43.25 25.22
CA TYR A 575 -8.41 -42.17 24.23
C TYR A 575 -9.72 -42.10 23.45
N TRP A 576 -10.24 -43.25 23.01
CA TRP A 576 -11.49 -43.33 22.26
C TRP A 576 -12.69 -42.86 23.09
N LYS A 577 -12.81 -43.31 24.34
CA LYS A 577 -13.88 -42.89 25.26
C LYS A 577 -13.90 -41.37 25.48
N ASN A 578 -12.73 -40.75 25.60
CA ASN A 578 -12.64 -39.29 25.71
C ASN A 578 -13.07 -38.60 24.41
N LYS A 579 -12.63 -39.10 23.25
CA LYS A 579 -13.04 -38.56 21.94
C LYS A 579 -14.54 -38.65 21.72
N SER A 580 -15.16 -39.82 21.93
CA SER A 580 -16.61 -40.01 21.79
C SER A 580 -17.39 -39.08 22.71
N TYR A 581 -16.92 -38.86 23.94
CA TYR A 581 -17.51 -37.88 24.86
C TYR A 581 -17.45 -36.46 24.29
N HIS A 582 -16.29 -36.03 23.77
CA HIS A 582 -16.15 -34.70 23.19
C HIS A 582 -17.01 -34.50 21.94
N TYR A 583 -17.12 -35.49 21.05
CA TYR A 583 -18.00 -35.40 19.88
C TYR A 583 -19.46 -35.24 20.29
N LYS A 584 -19.93 -36.03 21.27
CA LYS A 584 -21.29 -35.91 21.81
C LYS A 584 -21.57 -34.53 22.41
N GLN A 585 -20.59 -33.95 23.11
CA GLN A 585 -20.70 -32.59 23.64
C GLN A 585 -20.75 -31.52 22.54
N GLN A 586 -20.00 -31.70 21.45
CA GLN A 586 -20.05 -30.79 20.30
C GLN A 586 -21.40 -30.86 19.56
N ASP A 587 -21.94 -32.06 19.40
CA ASP A 587 -23.25 -32.25 18.77
C ASP A 587 -24.37 -31.67 19.65
N TYR A 588 -24.33 -31.93 20.96
CA TYR A 588 -25.26 -31.34 21.92
C TYR A 588 -25.23 -29.81 21.90
N LYS A 589 -24.04 -29.19 21.94
CA LYS A 589 -23.88 -27.72 21.93
C LYS A 589 -24.41 -27.06 20.66
N ALA A 590 -24.43 -27.78 19.55
CA ALA A 590 -24.94 -27.29 18.28
C ALA A 590 -26.40 -27.69 18.02
N GLY A 591 -27.09 -28.32 18.98
CA GLY A 591 -28.49 -28.75 18.82
C GLY A 591 -28.71 -29.96 17.92
N ARG A 592 -27.66 -30.76 17.63
CA ARG A 592 -27.75 -31.97 16.80
C ARG A 592 -28.24 -33.18 17.60
N GLU A 593 -28.85 -34.16 16.91
CA GLU A 593 -29.28 -35.44 17.51
C GLU A 593 -28.07 -36.19 18.09
N THR A 594 -28.09 -36.59 19.38
CA THR A 594 -26.92 -37.22 20.03
C THR A 594 -27.07 -38.72 20.33
N GLU A 595 -28.24 -39.30 20.07
CA GLU A 595 -28.51 -40.72 20.34
C GLU A 595 -27.81 -41.64 19.34
N LYS A 596 -27.65 -41.18 18.09
CA LYS A 596 -26.98 -41.93 17.02
C LYS A 596 -25.48 -41.60 16.89
N SER A 597 -24.95 -40.74 17.76
CA SER A 597 -23.53 -40.37 17.73
C SER A 597 -22.63 -41.56 18.09
N VAL A 598 -21.40 -41.54 17.59
CA VAL A 598 -20.36 -42.52 17.94
C VAL A 598 -20.18 -42.65 19.46
N THR A 599 -20.01 -43.89 19.92
CA THR A 599 -19.94 -44.25 21.33
C THR A 599 -18.62 -44.94 21.68
N ALA A 600 -18.39 -45.18 22.97
CA ALA A 600 -17.24 -45.95 23.42
C ALA A 600 -17.24 -47.40 22.88
N ASP A 601 -18.42 -47.95 22.56
CA ASP A 601 -18.58 -49.32 22.05
C ASP A 601 -18.09 -49.47 20.60
N ASP A 602 -17.93 -48.36 19.87
CA ASP A 602 -17.40 -48.34 18.51
C ASP A 602 -15.87 -48.47 18.43
N TYR A 603 -15.20 -48.74 19.56
CA TYR A 603 -13.75 -48.78 19.69
C TYR A 603 -13.07 -49.71 18.66
N ASP A 604 -13.54 -50.96 18.53
CA ASP A 604 -12.89 -51.93 17.64
C ASP A 604 -13.01 -51.54 16.16
N TYR A 605 -14.12 -50.88 15.79
CA TYR A 605 -14.32 -50.34 14.45
C TYR A 605 -13.31 -49.23 14.16
N TYR A 606 -13.23 -48.21 15.03
CA TYR A 606 -12.35 -47.05 14.81
C TYR A 606 -10.88 -47.37 14.99
N LYS A 607 -10.53 -48.37 15.82
CA LYS A 607 -9.16 -48.89 15.90
C LYS A 607 -8.72 -49.43 14.53
N LYS A 608 -9.50 -50.33 13.93
CA LYS A 608 -9.22 -50.87 12.58
C LYS A 608 -9.21 -49.77 11.52
N LEU A 609 -10.16 -48.83 11.60
CA LEU A 609 -10.21 -47.70 10.68
C LEU A 609 -8.92 -46.88 10.73
N PHE A 610 -8.49 -46.41 11.91
CA PHE A 610 -7.28 -45.60 12.03
C PHE A 610 -5.98 -46.37 11.72
N GLU A 611 -5.94 -47.68 11.93
CA GLU A 611 -4.79 -48.53 11.55
C GLU A 611 -4.67 -48.67 10.02
N ALA A 612 -5.79 -48.78 9.31
CA ALA A 612 -5.82 -49.01 7.87
C ALA A 612 -5.91 -47.72 7.03
N SER A 613 -6.30 -46.60 7.64
CA SER A 613 -6.54 -45.33 6.94
C SER A 613 -5.41 -44.32 7.11
N VAL A 614 -5.47 -43.30 6.27
CA VAL A 614 -4.72 -42.05 6.41
C VAL A 614 -5.70 -40.91 6.67
N CYS A 615 -5.18 -39.76 7.11
CA CYS A 615 -5.98 -38.56 7.22
C CYS A 615 -6.65 -38.20 5.88
N SER A 616 -7.97 -38.06 5.84
CA SER A 616 -8.71 -37.71 4.62
C SER A 616 -8.39 -36.32 4.06
N ILE A 617 -7.86 -35.40 4.87
CA ILE A 617 -7.49 -34.04 4.44
C ILE A 617 -6.04 -33.98 3.94
N CYS A 618 -5.09 -34.50 4.72
CA CYS A 618 -3.65 -34.33 4.42
C CYS A 618 -2.95 -35.60 3.94
N SER A 619 -3.67 -36.72 3.83
CA SER A 619 -3.16 -38.03 3.41
C SER A 619 -2.06 -38.62 4.31
N ALA A 620 -1.72 -37.99 5.44
CA ALA A 620 -0.70 -38.47 6.36
C ALA A 620 -1.19 -39.63 7.23
N LYS A 621 -0.26 -40.55 7.55
CA LYS A 621 -0.51 -41.61 8.56
C LYS A 621 -0.67 -41.03 9.96
N PHE A 622 -1.44 -41.72 10.80
CA PHE A 622 -1.64 -41.35 12.19
C PHE A 622 -0.44 -41.78 13.05
N THR A 623 0.11 -40.83 13.81
CA THR A 623 1.25 -41.05 14.73
C THR A 623 0.95 -40.36 16.06
N TYR A 624 1.78 -40.58 17.09
CA TYR A 624 1.62 -39.85 18.35
C TYR A 624 1.83 -38.33 18.22
N TYR A 625 2.55 -37.88 17.19
CA TYR A 625 2.69 -36.46 16.84
C TYR A 625 1.55 -35.95 15.95
N ASN A 626 0.79 -36.86 15.33
CA ASN A 626 -0.31 -36.57 14.43
C ASN A 626 -1.52 -37.48 14.75
N PRO A 627 -2.15 -37.31 15.92
CA PRO A 627 -3.17 -38.24 16.40
C PRO A 627 -4.46 -38.14 15.57
N PRO A 628 -5.24 -39.23 15.45
CA PRO A 628 -6.48 -39.25 14.70
C PRO A 628 -7.63 -38.53 15.43
N SER A 629 -8.59 -38.07 14.64
CA SER A 629 -9.85 -37.45 15.02
C SER A 629 -10.90 -37.80 13.95
N LEU A 630 -12.17 -37.46 14.19
CA LEU A 630 -13.25 -37.57 13.22
C LEU A 630 -13.70 -36.20 12.77
N ASP A 631 -13.79 -36.00 11.46
CA ASP A 631 -14.40 -34.83 10.85
C ASP A 631 -15.74 -35.22 10.25
N ARG A 632 -16.72 -34.31 10.30
CA ARG A 632 -18.05 -34.56 9.73
C ARG A 632 -18.04 -34.22 8.24
N GLN A 633 -18.74 -35.03 7.46
CA GLN A 633 -18.99 -34.74 6.04
C GLN A 633 -20.09 -33.69 5.90
N ASP A 634 -21.17 -33.81 6.69
CA ASP A 634 -22.22 -32.82 6.83
C ASP A 634 -22.23 -32.29 8.27
N ASN A 635 -22.06 -30.97 8.41
CA ASN A 635 -22.03 -30.29 9.70
C ASN A 635 -23.40 -30.15 10.35
N GLU A 636 -24.50 -30.32 9.61
CA GLU A 636 -25.85 -30.35 10.17
C GLU A 636 -26.18 -31.69 10.81
N LEU A 637 -25.44 -32.75 10.46
CA LEU A 637 -25.61 -34.10 10.99
C LEU A 637 -24.64 -34.41 12.15
N PRO A 638 -25.02 -35.30 13.08
CA PRO A 638 -24.15 -35.67 14.19
C PRO A 638 -22.97 -36.53 13.75
N HIS A 639 -22.01 -36.75 14.66
CA HIS A 639 -20.89 -37.65 14.42
C HIS A 639 -21.36 -39.12 14.38
N THR A 640 -21.70 -39.64 13.21
CA THR A 640 -22.04 -41.06 12.99
C THR A 640 -20.94 -41.78 12.19
N LYS A 641 -21.01 -43.11 12.06
CA LYS A 641 -20.05 -43.87 11.24
C LYS A 641 -20.10 -43.48 9.76
N GLU A 642 -21.29 -43.17 9.28
CA GLU A 642 -21.57 -42.81 7.88
C GLU A 642 -21.25 -41.34 7.60
N ASN A 643 -21.34 -40.47 8.61
CA ASN A 643 -21.09 -39.04 8.47
C ASN A 643 -19.66 -38.62 8.84
N CYS A 644 -18.78 -39.53 9.25
CA CYS A 644 -17.43 -39.16 9.71
C CYS A 644 -16.30 -39.75 8.87
N LEU A 645 -15.30 -38.92 8.59
CA LEU A 645 -14.04 -39.31 7.95
C LEU A 645 -12.87 -39.27 8.96
N PRO A 646 -11.90 -40.20 8.85
CA PRO A 646 -10.71 -40.17 9.70
C PRO A 646 -9.79 -39.01 9.29
N VAL A 647 -9.56 -38.06 10.19
CA VAL A 647 -8.67 -36.92 9.96
C VAL A 647 -7.65 -36.77 11.08
N CYS A 648 -6.59 -36.03 10.84
CA CYS A 648 -5.64 -35.69 11.89
C CYS A 648 -6.19 -34.57 12.78
N VAL A 649 -5.85 -34.53 14.08
CA VAL A 649 -6.36 -33.49 15.00
C VAL A 649 -6.04 -32.08 14.50
N SER A 650 -4.82 -31.84 14.02
CA SER A 650 -4.43 -30.53 13.48
C SER A 650 -5.21 -30.18 12.21
N CYS A 651 -5.52 -31.16 11.37
CA CYS A 651 -6.31 -31.00 10.15
C CYS A 651 -7.75 -30.62 10.48
N ASN A 652 -8.35 -31.28 11.48
CA ASN A 652 -9.72 -30.99 11.95
C ASN A 652 -9.82 -29.56 12.50
N ILE A 653 -8.83 -29.14 13.29
CA ILE A 653 -8.74 -27.77 13.82
C ILE A 653 -8.54 -26.75 12.68
N ALA A 654 -7.68 -27.05 11.70
CA ALA A 654 -7.42 -26.15 10.58
C ALA A 654 -8.61 -26.03 9.61
N HIS A 655 -9.38 -27.11 9.45
CA HIS A 655 -10.61 -27.14 8.66
C HIS A 655 -11.66 -26.21 9.27
N ALA A 656 -12.04 -26.38 10.54
CA ALA A 656 -12.95 -25.47 11.26
C ALA A 656 -14.18 -24.99 10.46
N ASN A 657 -14.83 -25.90 9.71
CA ASN A 657 -15.97 -25.64 8.80
C ASN A 657 -15.65 -24.82 7.53
N ARG A 658 -14.39 -24.56 7.22
CA ARG A 658 -13.95 -24.00 5.94
C ARG A 658 -14.07 -25.06 4.84
N ASP A 659 -13.87 -24.68 3.58
CA ASP A 659 -13.87 -25.64 2.49
C ASP A 659 -12.78 -26.73 2.69
N PRO A 660 -13.12 -28.02 2.60
CA PRO A 660 -12.18 -29.11 2.89
C PRO A 660 -11.03 -29.20 1.88
N LYS A 661 -11.27 -28.84 0.61
CA LYS A 661 -10.23 -28.85 -0.43
C LYS A 661 -9.30 -27.65 -0.26
N ILE A 662 -9.83 -26.47 0.04
CA ILE A 662 -9.01 -25.28 0.34
C ILE A 662 -8.17 -25.55 1.61
N ALA A 663 -8.76 -26.09 2.67
CA ALA A 663 -8.02 -26.47 3.88
C ALA A 663 -6.92 -27.50 3.57
N SER A 664 -7.21 -28.50 2.73
CA SER A 664 -6.21 -29.49 2.26
C SER A 664 -5.05 -28.82 1.51
N LEU A 665 -5.35 -27.90 0.58
CA LEU A 665 -4.35 -27.14 -0.17
C LEU A 665 -3.38 -26.41 0.77
N HIS A 666 -3.91 -25.64 1.74
CA HIS A 666 -3.09 -24.93 2.74
C HIS A 666 -2.18 -25.88 3.52
N ILE A 667 -2.72 -27.01 3.99
CA ILE A 667 -1.96 -28.00 4.76
C ILE A 667 -0.84 -28.61 3.90
N LYS A 668 -1.15 -28.99 2.67
CA LYS A 668 -0.17 -29.63 1.77
C LYS A 668 0.91 -28.66 1.30
N MET A 669 0.55 -27.42 0.94
CA MET A 669 1.54 -26.39 0.63
C MET A 669 2.45 -26.10 1.82
N ARG A 670 1.89 -26.07 3.04
CA ARG A 670 2.68 -25.93 4.26
C ARG A 670 3.66 -27.08 4.45
N GLN A 671 3.21 -28.32 4.24
CA GLN A 671 4.08 -29.50 4.33
C GLN A 671 5.19 -29.48 3.27
N TYR A 672 4.86 -29.11 2.03
CA TYR A 672 5.84 -28.92 0.95
C TYR A 672 6.88 -27.86 1.33
N ALA A 673 6.44 -26.69 1.79
CA ALA A 673 7.33 -25.62 2.24
C ALA A 673 8.26 -26.08 3.38
N ILE A 674 7.75 -26.85 4.34
CA ILE A 674 8.55 -27.40 5.44
C ILE A 674 9.59 -28.41 4.93
N LYS A 675 9.19 -29.32 4.03
CA LYS A 675 10.05 -30.36 3.45
C LYS A 675 11.22 -29.76 2.67
N HIS A 676 10.96 -28.69 1.93
CA HIS A 676 11.93 -28.00 1.08
C HIS A 676 12.57 -26.76 1.73
N ASN A 677 12.27 -26.48 3.00
CA ASN A 677 12.76 -25.33 3.76
C ASN A 677 12.49 -23.97 3.10
N LEU A 678 11.34 -23.83 2.43
CA LEU A 678 10.90 -22.60 1.76
C LEU A 678 10.52 -21.49 2.75
N PRO A 679 10.47 -20.21 2.31
CA PRO A 679 9.99 -19.10 3.11
C PRO A 679 8.56 -19.32 3.64
N MET A 680 8.33 -18.90 4.88
CA MET A 680 7.05 -18.97 5.55
C MET A 680 6.83 -17.71 6.40
N THR A 681 5.58 -17.38 6.69
CA THR A 681 5.23 -16.26 7.58
C THR A 681 5.72 -16.51 9.01
N PHE A 682 5.94 -15.43 9.76
CA PHE A 682 6.27 -15.53 11.18
C PHE A 682 5.03 -15.81 12.02
N SER A 683 5.15 -16.72 12.98
CA SER A 683 4.14 -17.01 14.00
C SER A 683 4.58 -16.61 15.41
N ASP A 684 5.79 -16.06 15.55
CA ASP A 684 6.37 -15.64 16.83
C ASP A 684 6.61 -14.14 16.80
N GLU A 685 5.87 -13.42 17.65
CA GLU A 685 5.94 -11.96 17.75
C GLU A 685 7.35 -11.48 18.12
N ARG A 686 8.13 -12.28 18.86
CA ARG A 686 9.52 -11.93 19.22
C ARG A 686 10.44 -11.96 18.01
N ILE A 687 10.25 -12.93 17.12
CA ILE A 687 10.98 -13.00 15.84
C ILE A 687 10.59 -11.81 14.98
N TYR A 688 9.28 -11.54 14.87
CA TYR A 688 8.78 -10.39 14.13
C TYR A 688 9.37 -9.08 14.65
N LYS A 689 9.31 -8.82 15.97
CA LYS A 689 9.87 -7.61 16.59
C LYS A 689 11.38 -7.52 16.37
N LEU A 690 12.13 -8.60 16.56
CA LEU A 690 13.58 -8.63 16.34
C LEU A 690 13.93 -8.24 14.89
N LEU A 691 13.23 -8.81 13.90
CA LEU A 691 13.49 -8.50 12.50
C LEU A 691 12.99 -7.10 12.12
N ARG A 692 11.84 -6.67 12.65
CA ARG A 692 11.26 -5.35 12.40
C ARG A 692 12.16 -4.24 12.95
N GLU A 693 12.77 -4.43 14.11
CA GLU A 693 13.75 -3.50 14.68
C GLU A 693 15.01 -3.34 13.82
N CYS A 694 15.34 -4.34 12.98
CA CYS A 694 16.48 -4.32 12.07
C CYS A 694 16.14 -3.73 10.69
N ILE A 695 14.88 -3.39 10.41
CA ILE A 695 14.45 -2.73 9.17
C ILE A 695 14.43 -1.23 9.43
N THR A 696 15.52 -0.55 9.08
CA THR A 696 15.62 0.92 9.06
C THR A 696 15.43 1.40 7.61
N GLY A 697 14.34 2.13 7.36
CA GLY A 697 13.93 2.57 6.02
C GLY A 697 12.42 2.42 5.81
N GLY A 698 11.81 3.40 5.12
CA GLY A 698 10.36 3.46 4.94
C GLY A 698 9.82 2.47 3.90
N LEU A 699 9.02 2.95 2.96
CA LEU A 699 8.76 2.20 1.73
C LEU A 699 10.03 2.26 0.87
N ALA A 700 10.72 1.11 0.72
CA ALA A 700 11.92 0.99 -0.09
C ALA A 700 11.66 1.39 -1.55
N ALA A 701 12.10 2.58 -1.94
CA ALA A 701 12.53 2.82 -3.30
C ALA A 701 13.87 2.10 -3.46
N GLU A 702 13.84 0.90 -4.04
CA GLU A 702 15.06 0.18 -4.36
C GLU A 702 15.77 0.93 -5.49
N PHE A 703 16.66 1.84 -5.10
CA PHE A 703 17.64 2.38 -6.02
C PHE A 703 18.57 1.24 -6.42
N HIS A 704 18.39 0.71 -7.63
CA HIS A 704 19.30 -0.24 -8.23
C HIS A 704 20.68 0.44 -8.43
N ARG A 705 21.60 0.28 -7.47
CA ARG A 705 23.03 0.48 -7.75
C ARG A 705 23.51 -0.74 -8.52
N GLU A 706 23.90 -0.55 -9.77
CA GLU A 706 24.58 -1.56 -10.57
C GLU A 706 26.00 -1.77 -10.00
N ASN A 707 26.21 -2.88 -9.29
CA ASN A 707 27.53 -3.29 -8.83
C ASN A 707 28.09 -4.33 -9.80
N VAL A 708 29.10 -3.95 -10.57
CA VAL A 708 29.75 -4.80 -11.58
C VAL A 708 31.12 -5.23 -11.09
N ALA A 709 31.36 -6.54 -11.10
CA ALA A 709 32.65 -7.10 -10.70
C ALA A 709 33.79 -6.54 -11.59
N SER A 710 34.92 -6.20 -10.98
CA SER A 710 36.10 -5.62 -11.63
C SER A 710 35.85 -4.28 -12.32
N LYS A 711 34.79 -3.56 -11.93
CA LYS A 711 34.47 -2.21 -12.45
C LYS A 711 33.97 -1.28 -11.36
N THR A 712 33.09 -1.76 -10.49
CA THR A 712 32.57 -0.97 -9.38
C THR A 712 33.58 -1.00 -8.23
N HIS A 713 33.97 0.16 -7.74
CA HIS A 713 34.83 0.28 -6.57
C HIS A 713 33.99 0.03 -5.31
N ILE A 714 34.59 -0.57 -4.28
CA ILE A 714 33.90 -0.89 -3.04
C ILE A 714 33.65 0.42 -2.28
N ASN A 715 32.38 0.73 -2.06
CA ASN A 715 32.00 1.86 -1.22
C ASN A 715 32.25 1.51 0.25
N GLU A 716 33.07 2.32 0.91
CA GLU A 716 33.45 2.17 2.30
C GLU A 716 32.85 3.31 3.13
N LEU A 717 32.29 2.95 4.28
CA LEU A 717 31.84 3.91 5.27
C LEU A 717 32.97 4.13 6.29
N THR A 718 33.39 5.38 6.45
CA THR A 718 34.40 5.77 7.43
C THR A 718 33.83 6.80 8.39
N TYR A 719 33.84 6.51 9.68
CA TYR A 719 33.57 7.47 10.74
C TYR A 719 34.75 8.43 10.90
N ASP A 720 34.49 9.71 10.67
CA ASP A 720 35.40 10.80 10.97
C ASP A 720 35.12 11.33 12.38
N GLU A 721 36.10 11.16 13.27
CA GLU A 721 35.99 11.58 14.66
C GLU A 721 35.96 13.12 14.81
N GLN A 722 36.55 13.87 13.88
CA GLN A 722 36.60 15.32 13.94
C GLN A 722 35.26 15.96 13.59
N SER A 723 34.59 15.48 12.54
CA SER A 723 33.25 15.95 12.16
C SER A 723 32.11 15.20 12.85
N ASN A 724 32.40 14.10 13.54
CA ASN A 724 31.42 13.19 14.16
C ASN A 724 30.36 12.73 13.15
N LYS A 725 30.82 12.40 11.92
CA LYS A 725 29.99 11.94 10.80
C LYS A 725 30.56 10.65 10.21
N VAL A 726 29.69 9.86 9.58
CA VAL A 726 30.10 8.76 8.70
C VAL A 726 30.17 9.31 7.27
N ILE A 727 31.32 9.10 6.63
CA ILE A 727 31.62 9.50 5.26
C ILE A 727 31.55 8.24 4.40
N SER A 728 30.78 8.29 3.32
CA SER A 728 30.73 7.23 2.31
C SER A 728 31.65 7.62 1.15
N GLN A 729 32.65 6.78 0.87
CA GLN A 729 33.61 7.02 -0.21
C GLN A 729 34.00 5.69 -0.86
N ASP A 730 34.24 5.71 -2.15
CA ASP A 730 34.74 4.54 -2.86
C ASP A 730 36.23 4.35 -2.52
N ASN A 731 36.62 3.14 -2.12
CA ASN A 731 38.02 2.81 -1.90
C ASN A 731 38.68 2.31 -3.20
N GLU A 732 39.99 2.10 -3.18
CA GLU A 732 40.76 1.67 -4.36
C GLU A 732 40.50 0.21 -4.78
N ASN A 733 39.75 -0.55 -3.96
CA ASN A 733 39.47 -1.95 -4.25
C ASN A 733 38.25 -2.07 -5.16
N GLU A 734 38.41 -2.77 -6.27
CA GLU A 734 37.29 -3.13 -7.11
C GLU A 734 36.56 -4.36 -6.54
N VAL A 735 35.23 -4.34 -6.61
CA VAL A 735 34.38 -5.47 -6.24
C VAL A 735 34.79 -6.69 -7.07
N THR A 736 35.28 -7.77 -6.45
CA THR A 736 35.66 -8.99 -7.19
C THR A 736 34.54 -10.02 -7.24
N HIS A 737 33.68 -10.03 -6.22
CA HIS A 737 32.55 -10.95 -6.07
C HIS A 737 31.38 -10.17 -5.44
N VAL A 738 30.16 -10.34 -5.96
CA VAL A 738 28.95 -9.78 -5.36
C VAL A 738 28.21 -10.92 -4.65
N PHE A 739 27.68 -10.72 -3.45
CA PHE A 739 26.81 -11.71 -2.80
C PHE A 739 25.55 -10.98 -2.35
N ALA A 740 24.42 -11.29 -3.00
CA ALA A 740 23.14 -10.64 -2.71
C ALA A 740 22.15 -11.66 -2.11
N LEU A 741 21.70 -11.41 -0.88
CA LEU A 741 20.48 -11.99 -0.33
C LEU A 741 19.37 -10.99 -0.60
N ASP A 742 18.71 -11.12 -1.74
CA ASP A 742 17.74 -10.13 -2.19
C ASP A 742 16.30 -10.61 -1.99
N GLY A 743 15.67 -10.12 -0.91
CA GLY A 743 14.26 -10.34 -0.57
C GLY A 743 13.27 -9.71 -1.55
N ASN A 744 13.71 -8.73 -2.35
CA ASN A 744 12.85 -7.81 -3.09
C ASN A 744 13.15 -7.80 -4.60
N SER A 745 14.22 -8.47 -5.04
CA SER A 745 14.62 -8.59 -6.46
C SER A 745 13.42 -8.81 -7.38
N LEU A 746 13.31 -7.99 -8.42
CA LEU A 746 12.28 -8.10 -9.46
C LEU A 746 12.48 -9.31 -10.37
N TYR A 747 13.60 -10.02 -10.28
CA TYR A 747 13.91 -11.16 -11.13
C TYR A 747 13.29 -12.46 -10.57
N PRO A 748 12.39 -13.14 -11.31
CA PRO A 748 11.83 -14.43 -10.89
C PRO A 748 12.88 -15.53 -10.72
N SER A 749 13.97 -15.46 -11.51
CA SER A 749 15.10 -16.40 -11.47
C SER A 749 15.89 -16.35 -10.16
N SER A 750 15.79 -15.24 -9.42
CA SER A 750 16.45 -15.10 -8.11
C SER A 750 16.00 -16.14 -7.09
N TYR A 751 14.80 -16.72 -7.28
CA TYR A 751 14.12 -17.51 -6.25
C TYR A 751 13.82 -18.96 -6.67
N SER A 752 13.59 -19.25 -7.96
CA SER A 752 13.45 -20.63 -8.46
C SER A 752 14.74 -21.46 -8.43
N SER A 753 15.87 -20.88 -7.96
CA SER A 753 17.23 -21.44 -8.09
C SER A 753 17.67 -21.68 -9.54
N VAL A 754 16.98 -21.04 -10.50
CA VAL A 754 17.34 -21.00 -11.92
C VAL A 754 18.66 -20.24 -12.09
N LYS A 755 19.54 -20.75 -12.94
CA LYS A 755 20.80 -20.08 -13.25
C LYS A 755 20.51 -18.75 -13.94
N ASN A 756 21.01 -17.66 -13.38
CA ASN A 756 21.01 -16.35 -14.02
C ASN A 756 22.40 -16.10 -14.60
N GLU A 757 22.51 -16.06 -15.94
CA GLU A 757 23.77 -15.83 -16.64
C GLU A 757 24.49 -14.56 -16.18
N ASN A 758 23.75 -13.57 -15.68
CA ASN A 758 24.29 -12.31 -15.16
C ASN A 758 24.93 -12.44 -13.75
N ILE A 759 24.94 -13.63 -13.15
CA ILE A 759 25.45 -13.90 -11.77
C ILE A 759 26.53 -15.00 -11.77
N PRO A 760 27.63 -14.85 -12.52
CA PRO A 760 28.62 -15.92 -12.71
C PRO A 760 29.30 -16.38 -11.41
N TYR A 761 29.32 -15.52 -10.40
CA TYR A 761 30.10 -15.68 -9.16
C TYR A 761 29.45 -16.60 -8.10
N THR A 762 28.20 -17.04 -8.30
CA THR A 762 27.55 -18.07 -7.46
C THR A 762 27.23 -19.36 -8.24
N ASP A 763 28.01 -19.67 -9.29
CA ASP A 763 27.62 -20.67 -10.32
C ASP A 763 26.20 -20.38 -10.84
N HIS A 764 25.89 -19.09 -11.01
CA HIS A 764 24.62 -18.55 -11.50
C HIS A 764 23.41 -18.69 -10.55
N ARG A 765 23.52 -19.24 -9.34
CA ARG A 765 22.37 -19.42 -8.43
C ARG A 765 22.29 -18.32 -7.36
N MET A 766 21.13 -17.70 -7.22
CA MET A 766 20.82 -16.84 -6.08
C MET A 766 20.30 -17.66 -4.89
N TYR A 767 20.71 -17.31 -3.67
CA TYR A 767 20.31 -18.00 -2.45
C TYR A 767 19.11 -17.31 -1.79
N MET A 768 18.15 -18.10 -1.30
CA MET A 768 16.92 -17.64 -0.66
C MET A 768 16.95 -17.83 0.86
N ALA A 769 16.37 -16.89 1.60
CA ALA A 769 16.11 -17.08 3.02
C ALA A 769 15.03 -18.16 3.22
N GLY A 770 15.34 -19.22 3.98
CA GLY A 770 14.35 -20.24 4.36
C GLY A 770 13.46 -19.80 5.52
N ARG A 771 12.59 -20.70 6.00
CA ARG A 771 11.76 -20.47 7.20
C ARG A 771 12.61 -20.21 8.46
N SER A 772 12.05 -19.44 9.41
CA SER A 772 12.61 -19.35 10.76
C SER A 772 12.53 -20.71 11.48
N ARG A 773 13.64 -21.17 12.06
CA ARG A 773 13.68 -22.45 12.77
C ARG A 773 13.31 -22.34 14.25
N PHE A 774 13.94 -21.44 14.99
CA PHE A 774 13.65 -21.22 16.40
C PHE A 774 14.16 -19.84 16.86
N TYR A 775 13.63 -19.38 17.99
CA TYR A 775 14.09 -18.21 18.73
C TYR A 775 14.65 -18.67 20.08
N SER A 776 15.77 -18.11 20.52
CA SER A 776 16.34 -18.42 21.84
C SER A 776 17.11 -17.23 22.40
N GLU A 777 16.86 -16.92 23.67
CA GLU A 777 17.66 -15.99 24.47
C GLU A 777 18.73 -16.73 25.29
N LYS A 778 18.69 -18.07 25.32
CA LYS A 778 19.57 -18.89 26.15
C LYS A 778 21.00 -18.90 25.58
N PRO A 779 22.01 -18.41 26.30
CA PRO A 779 23.37 -18.27 25.77
C PRO A 779 24.00 -19.56 25.25
N TYR A 780 23.72 -20.70 25.90
CA TYR A 780 24.27 -21.99 25.47
C TYR A 780 23.67 -22.49 24.14
N VAL A 781 22.40 -22.19 23.86
CA VAL A 781 21.75 -22.54 22.59
C VAL A 781 22.33 -21.69 21.47
N ILE A 782 22.47 -20.38 21.73
CA ILE A 782 23.07 -19.43 20.79
C ILE A 782 24.50 -19.86 20.46
N LYS A 783 25.33 -20.13 21.48
CA LYS A 783 26.71 -20.59 21.32
C LYS A 783 26.80 -21.88 20.50
N ASN A 784 25.96 -22.88 20.81
CA ASN A 784 25.93 -24.13 20.03
C ASN A 784 25.58 -23.89 18.56
N CYS A 785 24.68 -22.97 18.24
CA CYS A 785 24.33 -22.65 16.85
C CYS A 785 25.46 -21.92 16.12
N ILE A 786 26.12 -20.97 16.78
CA ILE A 786 27.30 -20.28 16.26
C ILE A 786 28.43 -21.30 15.99
N ASP A 787 28.70 -22.18 16.95
CA ASP A 787 29.77 -23.17 16.87
C ASP A 787 29.51 -24.21 15.75
N GLN A 788 28.23 -24.54 15.48
CA GLN A 788 27.87 -25.47 14.42
C GLN A 788 28.05 -24.89 13.01
N ARG A 789 27.96 -23.57 12.82
CA ARG A 789 28.09 -22.88 11.51
C ARG A 789 27.22 -23.46 10.37
N LYS A 790 26.07 -24.04 10.72
CA LYS A 790 25.16 -24.70 9.77
C LYS A 790 24.00 -23.82 9.31
N GLU A 791 23.73 -22.73 10.02
CA GLU A 791 22.52 -21.92 9.84
C GLU A 791 22.88 -20.44 9.84
N ILE A 792 22.12 -19.65 9.08
CA ILE A 792 22.14 -18.19 9.16
C ILE A 792 21.36 -17.80 10.42
N PHE A 793 21.88 -16.86 11.22
CA PHE A 793 21.23 -16.38 12.43
C PHE A 793 21.20 -14.84 12.49
N VAL A 794 20.22 -14.30 13.20
CA VAL A 794 20.12 -12.87 13.54
C VAL A 794 20.27 -12.74 15.06
N ALA A 795 21.15 -11.84 15.51
CA ALA A 795 21.42 -11.63 16.93
C ALA A 795 21.37 -10.15 17.29
N LYS A 796 20.63 -9.81 18.35
CA LYS A 796 20.67 -8.49 18.98
C LYS A 796 21.79 -8.47 20.01
N VAL A 797 22.83 -7.69 19.75
CA VAL A 797 23.99 -7.58 20.63
C VAL A 797 23.95 -6.22 21.33
N LYS A 798 23.88 -6.19 22.66
CA LYS A 798 24.15 -4.97 23.44
C LYS A 798 25.64 -4.93 23.71
N SER A 799 26.38 -4.10 22.99
CA SER A 799 27.82 -3.91 23.17
C SER A 799 28.15 -2.42 23.26
N TYR A 800 29.13 -2.07 24.08
CA TYR A 800 29.78 -0.77 24.05
C TYR A 800 30.99 -0.90 23.12
N PHE A 801 30.98 -0.17 22.01
CA PHE A 801 32.13 -0.11 21.12
C PHE A 801 32.85 1.23 21.37
N PRO A 802 34.15 1.23 21.72
CA PRO A 802 34.90 2.46 21.76
C PRO A 802 34.95 3.09 20.35
N LYS A 803 35.00 4.42 20.25
CA LYS A 803 35.02 5.14 18.96
C LYS A 803 36.12 4.66 18.02
N SER A 804 37.24 4.18 18.58
CA SER A 804 38.34 3.56 17.84
C SER A 804 37.92 2.33 17.02
N GLU A 805 36.84 1.66 17.40
CA GLU A 805 36.33 0.45 16.73
C GLU A 805 35.23 0.76 15.71
N TYR A 806 34.75 2.02 15.60
CA TYR A 806 33.63 2.35 14.71
C TYR A 806 33.97 2.04 13.24
N ASN A 807 35.19 2.39 12.81
CA ASN A 807 35.66 2.08 11.46
C ASN A 807 35.84 0.57 11.21
N ASN A 808 36.06 -0.24 12.25
CA ASN A 808 36.14 -1.69 12.12
C ASN A 808 34.77 -2.35 12.00
N LEU A 809 33.70 -1.67 12.43
CA LEU A 809 32.33 -2.20 12.49
C LEU A 809 31.43 -1.69 11.36
N LEU A 810 31.76 -0.52 10.79
CA LEU A 810 31.06 0.08 9.65
C LEU A 810 31.00 -0.81 8.38
N PRO A 811 32.00 -1.65 8.06
CA PRO A 811 31.93 -2.57 6.92
C PRO A 811 30.98 -3.77 7.09
N LEU A 812 30.36 -3.95 8.27
CA LEU A 812 29.40 -5.02 8.50
C LEU A 812 28.06 -4.68 7.82
N PRO A 813 27.39 -5.65 7.15
CA PRO A 813 26.20 -5.37 6.35
C PRO A 813 25.06 -4.72 7.17
N PRO A 814 24.20 -3.88 6.54
CA PRO A 814 23.24 -2.97 7.21
C PRO A 814 22.23 -3.63 8.17
N ASN A 815 22.01 -4.95 8.06
CA ASN A 815 21.05 -5.66 8.91
C ASN A 815 21.48 -5.78 10.39
N LEU A 816 22.62 -5.20 10.78
CA LEU A 816 23.19 -5.28 12.13
C LEU A 816 23.75 -3.95 12.66
N GLN A 817 23.12 -2.82 12.36
CA GLN A 817 23.47 -1.55 13.03
C GLN A 817 22.23 -0.83 13.55
N LYS A 818 22.26 -0.51 14.86
CA LYS A 818 21.37 0.46 15.50
C LYS A 818 22.25 1.58 16.07
N HIS A 819 21.86 2.83 15.85
CA HIS A 819 22.50 4.02 16.44
C HIS A 819 22.43 4.03 17.97
#